data_AF-A0A7R8WYJ1-F1
#
_entry.id   AF-A0A7R8WYJ1-F1
#
_cell.length_a   1.000
_cell.length_b   1.000
_cell.length_c   1.000
_cell.angle_alpha   90.00
_cell.angle_beta   90.00
_cell.angle_gamma   90.00
#
_symmetry.space_group_name_H-M   'P 1'
#
loop_
_entity.id
_entity.type
_entity.pdbx_description
1 polymer ?
#
loop_
_entity_poly.entity_id
_entity_poly.type
_entity_poly.pdbx_seq_one_letter_code
_entity_poly.pdbx_strand_id
1 'polypeptide(L)'
;MDPFWIALLLSFLWHPAASEEERCLTALQAKVSPKRLYHGGEVVDLTLEVSHRLSHQLITHVIKMVLEEFYGYHRVRIVEQEDHFLPVNVLKRLSGVLRCTSSCVAVAKVNGSHPIPDTMANLELWLPPGSSMENWEFYDFYDSDSIAFLGNLGPGGRLGWWYPSHVDTLGMKAHWEMFKVANVSQIFRLSGEEYHMMKKHMIDPLTGKYYCSNDDCVEGMKTPPKCKGQRIRHRATEINGVCGFLLASYPEVEASIMAEIEEMELFLEVAYLGPHLVQFAEHLLKRNVPFLFLHYWPSEILLSGNFRMVLLPPCLEHSSLNPSWKCNYALRHFVKVAWKPLLSKAPDAFEVMSDLYFHQKDYEDLLASYHEGERIRDVACRWLRGKGDYLWKHRRKTSLYIGGIFPLHGSVYNAVGVVPAAMMARDAVNKDDSILEDYVLEVQLMDGQCKPDMVMMSFIQYIIQAEFKQFLGILGPACSNTIEPIAGVSKHFKTVVISYSAEGAVLTDREKYPYFFRTIGENRQFKAVYLQLLQQLGWKRVASLTEDGEKYAEYLSQLQDLLEANKISFIANRKFPRVRETQNMSQYLDEFQAERARIIIGDFYDSAARAVMCEAYKKGMTAKNGYVWFLPRWFSRDWFHASHYNQILSIEERVPCNTSEMMEAINGHFSLAYAYFAEEDALMQESITVGEWRKRYEAECANSPKIKGGGVSLPENIHPSDYAGFAYDAVWTFALAADKLLKENHSHVADFHSISAVQRLVEIINETDFLGVSGHVQFRGPSRRPIINVLQWRNNASVVVGTFFPNEEDGEGRYDAKVRATKEHMRALGLLASSNMLALDEWEIPKENVVINRKIGEGAFGTVYGGEASIDDRGWVRDLKTYLLSRRHLVHEKDSDEVSPRRLTCMALDIARGLAFLAQLKYVHRENLLRSCWDLTPTKRPHASEIVDLLSNNPCLITPCPDIPSAPLQLQEMTLVRKPSSGRRKRSGDLGPSEGSLSPGTSSVAIPLTFPTALSLESHRRTFINGLYLTTGKFEDKAIATDSPEDDYIN
;
A
#
# COMPACT_ATOMS: atom_id res chain seq x y z
N MET A 1 -47.92 -37.03 -26.52
CA MET A 1 -47.04 -36.02 -25.90
C MET A 1 -47.37 -36.02 -24.42
N ASP A 2 -46.38 -36.34 -23.60
CA ASP A 2 -46.52 -36.69 -22.18
C ASP A 2 -46.73 -35.42 -21.32
N PRO A 3 -47.73 -35.36 -20.41
CA PRO A 3 -47.94 -34.21 -19.52
C PRO A 3 -46.74 -33.87 -18.62
N PHE A 4 -45.79 -34.80 -18.48
CA PHE A 4 -44.53 -34.59 -17.75
C PHE A 4 -43.61 -33.54 -18.43
N TRP A 5 -43.62 -33.46 -19.77
CA TRP A 5 -42.78 -32.50 -20.51
C TRP A 5 -43.36 -31.09 -20.52
N ILE A 6 -44.69 -30.95 -20.41
CA ILE A 6 -45.36 -29.64 -20.35
C ILE A 6 -45.16 -29.00 -18.97
N ALA A 7 -45.17 -29.80 -17.90
CA ALA A 7 -44.86 -29.33 -16.55
C ALA A 7 -43.39 -28.87 -16.40
N LEU A 8 -42.45 -29.55 -17.06
CA LEU A 8 -41.04 -29.15 -17.04
C LEU A 8 -40.83 -27.82 -17.79
N LEU A 9 -41.46 -27.64 -18.96
CA LEU A 9 -41.39 -26.38 -19.73
C LEU A 9 -42.06 -25.20 -19.01
N LEU A 10 -43.15 -25.43 -18.26
CA LEU A 10 -43.79 -24.38 -17.46
C LEU A 10 -43.00 -24.06 -16.18
N SER A 11 -42.22 -25.00 -15.63
CA SER A 11 -41.34 -24.75 -14.47
C SER A 11 -40.08 -23.93 -14.83
N PHE A 12 -39.64 -23.94 -16.09
CA PHE A 12 -38.54 -23.09 -16.58
C PHE A 12 -38.98 -21.68 -16.99
N LEU A 13 -40.29 -21.43 -17.15
CA LEU A 13 -40.86 -20.11 -17.45
C LEU A 13 -41.30 -19.32 -16.20
N TRP A 14 -41.09 -19.89 -15.01
CA TRP A 14 -41.43 -19.26 -13.73
C TRP A 14 -40.28 -19.37 -12.72
N HIS A 15 -39.07 -19.00 -13.16
CA HIS A 15 -38.22 -18.30 -12.21
C HIS A 15 -38.75 -16.87 -12.14
N PRO A 16 -39.19 -16.37 -10.96
CA PRO A 16 -39.31 -14.94 -10.82
C PRO A 16 -37.91 -14.41 -11.07
N ALA A 17 -37.71 -13.69 -12.18
CA ALA A 17 -36.65 -12.71 -12.24
C ALA A 17 -36.78 -11.93 -10.93
N ALA A 18 -35.75 -12.03 -10.07
CA ALA A 18 -35.67 -11.17 -8.90
C ALA A 18 -35.95 -9.77 -9.42
N SER A 19 -37.03 -9.16 -8.94
CA SER A 19 -37.45 -7.85 -9.40
C SER A 19 -36.27 -6.92 -9.24
N GLU A 20 -35.63 -6.55 -10.35
CA GLU A 20 -34.79 -5.36 -10.40
C GLU A 20 -35.71 -4.24 -9.90
N GLU A 21 -35.55 -3.81 -8.65
CA GLU A 21 -36.20 -2.59 -8.20
C GLU A 21 -35.83 -1.51 -9.21
N GLU A 22 -36.82 -0.89 -9.85
CA GLU A 22 -36.59 0.15 -10.87
C GLU A 22 -35.56 1.15 -10.36
N ARG A 23 -34.45 1.26 -11.10
CA ARG A 23 -33.38 2.23 -10.80
C ARG A 23 -33.98 3.64 -10.83
N CYS A 24 -33.68 4.42 -9.81
CA CYS A 24 -34.21 5.76 -9.65
C CYS A 24 -33.55 6.78 -10.59
N LEU A 25 -32.22 6.71 -10.71
CA LEU A 25 -31.36 7.58 -11.50
C LEU A 25 -31.18 7.01 -12.91
N THR A 26 -32.17 7.24 -13.78
CA THR A 26 -32.19 6.72 -15.16
C THR A 26 -31.22 7.39 -16.14
N ALA A 27 -30.49 8.46 -15.74
CA ALA A 27 -29.73 9.32 -16.64
C ALA A 27 -28.26 8.92 -16.88
N LEU A 28 -27.68 7.99 -16.11
CA LEU A 28 -26.30 7.54 -16.31
C LEU A 28 -26.28 6.10 -16.79
N GLN A 29 -26.44 5.92 -18.10
CA GLN A 29 -26.25 4.66 -18.80
C GLN A 29 -24.79 4.15 -18.81
N ALA A 30 -23.85 4.84 -18.14
CA ALA A 30 -22.54 4.26 -17.90
C ALA A 30 -22.68 3.12 -16.88
N LYS A 31 -22.33 1.91 -17.31
CA LYS A 31 -22.40 0.67 -16.53
C LYS A 31 -21.50 0.84 -15.29
N VAL A 32 -22.09 1.24 -14.17
CA VAL A 32 -21.31 1.55 -12.95
C VAL A 32 -20.66 0.27 -12.42
N SER A 33 -19.35 0.28 -12.36
CA SER A 33 -18.56 -0.77 -11.74
C SER A 33 -18.97 -0.99 -10.28
N PRO A 34 -19.25 -2.24 -9.86
CA PRO A 34 -19.67 -2.54 -8.50
C PRO A 34 -18.55 -2.23 -7.48
N LYS A 35 -18.75 -1.24 -6.61
CA LYS A 35 -17.90 -0.94 -5.45
C LYS A 35 -18.34 -1.74 -4.22
N ARG A 36 -17.38 -2.14 -3.40
CA ARG A 36 -17.59 -2.89 -2.14
C ARG A 36 -16.65 -2.36 -1.07
N LEU A 37 -17.12 -2.31 0.17
CA LEU A 37 -16.33 -1.90 1.33
C LEU A 37 -15.56 -3.10 1.90
N TYR A 38 -14.26 -2.93 2.15
CA TYR A 38 -13.39 -3.99 2.67
C TYR A 38 -12.82 -3.69 4.05
N HIS A 39 -12.88 -4.69 4.93
CA HIS A 39 -12.26 -4.63 6.25
C HIS A 39 -11.63 -5.98 6.59
N GLY A 40 -10.33 -5.99 6.93
CA GLY A 40 -9.63 -7.22 7.32
C GLY A 40 -9.56 -8.29 6.22
N GLY A 41 -9.74 -7.93 4.95
CA GLY A 41 -9.81 -8.87 3.82
C GLY A 41 -11.21 -9.39 3.49
N GLU A 42 -12.24 -9.01 4.26
CA GLU A 42 -13.63 -9.41 4.02
C GLU A 42 -14.50 -8.25 3.49
N VAL A 43 -15.56 -8.61 2.75
CA VAL A 43 -16.58 -7.67 2.25
C VAL A 43 -17.55 -7.34 3.39
N VAL A 44 -17.71 -6.05 3.69
CA VAL A 44 -18.61 -5.56 4.73
C VAL A 44 -19.72 -4.70 4.11
N ASP A 45 -20.92 -4.75 4.68
CA ASP A 45 -22.01 -3.84 4.31
C ASP A 45 -21.70 -2.43 4.81
N LEU A 46 -21.92 -1.42 3.96
CA LEU A 46 -21.95 -0.02 4.42
C LEU A 46 -23.27 0.21 5.15
N THR A 47 -23.23 0.37 6.47
CA THR A 47 -24.44 0.51 7.30
C THR A 47 -24.74 1.98 7.62
N LEU A 48 -25.91 2.46 7.20
CA LEU A 48 -26.42 3.81 7.49
C LEU A 48 -27.49 3.74 8.59
N GLU A 49 -27.34 4.52 9.63
CA GLU A 49 -28.28 4.60 10.75
C GLU A 49 -29.47 5.51 10.41
N VAL A 50 -30.68 5.12 10.83
CA VAL A 50 -31.87 5.96 10.82
C VAL A 50 -32.64 5.84 12.13
N SER A 51 -33.37 6.89 12.52
CA SER A 51 -34.36 6.87 13.61
C SER A 51 -35.78 6.76 13.04
N HIS A 52 -36.80 6.70 13.90
CA HIS A 52 -38.21 6.73 13.52
C HIS A 52 -38.65 8.08 12.91
N ARG A 53 -37.79 9.12 12.94
CA ARG A 53 -38.09 10.42 12.32
C ARG A 53 -38.16 10.27 10.80
N LEU A 54 -39.30 10.64 10.21
CA LEU A 54 -39.53 10.54 8.77
C LEU A 54 -38.47 11.29 7.95
N SER A 55 -38.03 12.45 8.42
CA SER A 55 -36.98 13.24 7.78
C SER A 55 -35.67 12.47 7.65
N HIS A 56 -35.21 11.87 8.75
CA HIS A 56 -33.98 11.11 8.81
C HIS A 56 -34.04 9.88 7.89
N GLN A 57 -35.20 9.21 7.86
CA GLN A 57 -35.43 8.09 6.97
C GLN A 57 -35.36 8.51 5.49
N LEU A 58 -36.06 9.59 5.09
CA LEU A 58 -36.08 10.07 3.71
C LEU A 58 -34.68 10.46 3.22
N ILE A 59 -33.93 11.22 4.01
CA ILE A 59 -32.58 11.71 3.65
C ILE A 59 -31.60 10.55 3.50
N THR A 60 -31.63 9.60 4.44
CA THR A 60 -30.75 8.44 4.36
C THR A 60 -31.12 7.53 3.18
N HIS A 61 -32.39 7.43 2.81
CA HIS A 61 -32.79 6.71 1.59
C HIS A 61 -32.32 7.42 0.31
N VAL A 62 -32.37 8.76 0.25
CA VAL A 62 -31.80 9.53 -0.86
C VAL A 62 -30.31 9.19 -1.02
N ILE A 63 -29.55 9.22 0.07
CA ILE A 63 -28.10 8.94 0.03
C ILE A 63 -27.80 7.49 -0.31
N LYS A 64 -28.58 6.55 0.23
CA LYS A 64 -28.47 5.14 -0.16
C LYS A 64 -28.58 4.97 -1.68
N MET A 65 -29.56 5.60 -2.31
CA MET A 65 -29.74 5.51 -3.78
C MET A 65 -28.57 6.14 -4.54
N VAL A 66 -28.07 7.29 -4.08
CA VAL A 66 -26.88 7.92 -4.70
C VAL A 66 -25.66 6.99 -4.59
N LEU A 67 -25.43 6.37 -3.43
CA LEU A 67 -24.31 5.45 -3.23
C LEU A 67 -24.44 4.18 -4.08
N GLU A 68 -25.64 3.59 -4.14
CA GLU A 68 -25.91 2.35 -4.90
C GLU A 68 -25.91 2.59 -6.41
N GLU A 69 -26.64 3.59 -6.89
CA GLU A 69 -26.91 3.79 -8.32
C GLU A 69 -25.91 4.72 -9.01
N PHE A 70 -25.38 5.74 -8.30
CA PHE A 70 -24.42 6.69 -8.89
C PHE A 70 -22.97 6.31 -8.58
N TYR A 71 -22.65 5.79 -7.39
CA TYR A 71 -21.27 5.41 -7.03
C TYR A 71 -20.99 3.90 -7.11
N GLY A 72 -22.02 3.06 -7.26
CA GLY A 72 -21.88 1.61 -7.47
C GLY A 72 -21.71 0.78 -6.20
N TYR A 73 -21.95 1.32 -5.01
CA TYR A 73 -21.84 0.55 -3.76
C TYR A 73 -23.02 -0.43 -3.62
N HIS A 74 -22.84 -1.72 -3.92
CA HIS A 74 -23.97 -2.67 -3.97
C HIS A 74 -24.50 -3.19 -2.62
N ARG A 75 -23.81 -2.93 -1.52
CA ARG A 75 -24.16 -3.47 -0.19
C ARG A 75 -24.35 -2.34 0.82
N VAL A 76 -25.29 -1.43 0.55
CA VAL A 76 -25.67 -0.37 1.48
C VAL A 76 -26.93 -0.77 2.25
N ARG A 77 -26.82 -0.87 3.58
CA ARG A 77 -27.92 -1.28 4.45
C ARG A 77 -28.34 -0.15 5.37
N ILE A 78 -29.64 0.12 5.45
CA ILE A 78 -30.20 1.02 6.44
C ILE A 78 -30.52 0.21 7.69
N VAL A 79 -30.09 0.69 8.85
CA VAL A 79 -30.33 0.07 10.15
C VAL A 79 -31.09 1.07 11.02
N GLU A 80 -32.28 0.69 11.43
CA GLU A 80 -33.11 1.51 12.31
C GLU A 80 -32.64 1.36 13.77
N GLN A 81 -32.30 2.48 14.39
CA GLN A 81 -31.84 2.58 15.77
C GLN A 81 -32.33 3.89 16.37
N GLU A 82 -33.04 3.81 17.49
CA GLU A 82 -33.47 5.02 18.19
C GLU A 82 -32.31 5.77 18.83
N ASP A 83 -32.35 7.10 18.69
CA ASP A 83 -31.39 8.01 19.31
C ASP A 83 -31.98 8.74 20.52
N HIS A 84 -33.31 8.77 20.68
CA HIS A 84 -34.02 9.53 21.71
C HIS A 84 -33.59 11.01 21.78
N PHE A 85 -33.17 11.60 20.66
CA PHE A 85 -32.57 12.94 20.59
C PHE A 85 -31.31 13.12 21.47
N LEU A 86 -30.62 12.04 21.81
CA LEU A 86 -29.38 12.04 22.59
C LEU A 86 -28.17 11.68 21.70
N PRO A 87 -27.29 12.64 21.38
CA PRO A 87 -26.13 12.39 20.52
C PRO A 87 -25.22 11.26 21.00
N VAL A 88 -25.12 11.07 22.33
CA VAL A 88 -24.28 10.06 22.96
C VAL A 88 -24.61 8.64 22.51
N ASN A 89 -25.89 8.34 22.28
CA ASN A 89 -26.34 7.00 21.88
C ASN A 89 -25.82 6.63 20.48
N VAL A 90 -25.88 7.58 19.56
CA VAL A 90 -25.41 7.42 18.17
C VAL A 90 -23.90 7.21 18.14
N LEU A 91 -23.15 8.01 18.89
CA LEU A 91 -21.69 8.00 18.89
C LEU A 91 -21.11 6.76 19.58
N LYS A 92 -21.79 6.26 20.61
CA LYS A 92 -21.47 4.97 21.22
C LYS A 92 -21.58 3.80 20.24
N ARG A 93 -22.56 3.84 19.32
CA ARG A 93 -22.72 2.83 18.27
C ARG A 93 -21.64 2.95 17.19
N LEU A 94 -21.40 4.15 16.68
CA LEU A 94 -20.42 4.45 15.63
C LEU A 94 -18.96 4.17 16.04
N SER A 95 -18.64 4.32 17.32
CA SER A 95 -17.30 4.01 17.85
C SER A 95 -17.00 2.51 17.96
N GLY A 96 -18.01 1.63 17.81
CA GLY A 96 -17.82 0.17 17.87
C GLY A 96 -17.54 -0.39 19.28
N VAL A 97 -17.65 0.45 20.33
CA VAL A 97 -17.30 0.10 21.72
C VAL A 97 -18.31 -0.88 22.36
N LEU A 98 -19.53 -0.98 21.85
CA LEU A 98 -20.61 -1.82 22.39
C LEU A 98 -20.32 -3.34 22.37
N ARG A 99 -19.38 -3.82 21.54
CA ARG A 99 -19.01 -5.25 21.44
C ARG A 99 -17.77 -5.67 22.23
N CYS A 100 -17.16 -4.75 23.00
CA CYS A 100 -15.81 -4.94 23.54
C CYS A 100 -15.79 -4.90 25.08
N THR A 101 -15.23 -5.92 25.71
CA THR A 101 -14.78 -5.85 27.12
C THR A 101 -13.53 -4.95 27.22
N SER A 102 -13.20 -4.51 28.43
CA SER A 102 -12.08 -3.57 28.71
C SER A 102 -10.71 -3.99 28.14
N SER A 103 -10.50 -5.28 27.82
CA SER A 103 -9.27 -5.77 27.19
C SER A 103 -9.17 -5.44 25.70
N CYS A 104 -10.27 -5.25 24.98
CA CYS A 104 -10.27 -5.10 23.52
C CYS A 104 -9.93 -3.67 23.08
N VAL A 105 -10.29 -2.67 23.90
CA VAL A 105 -9.91 -1.26 23.69
C VAL A 105 -8.38 -1.10 23.78
N ALA A 106 -7.73 -1.85 24.67
CA ALA A 106 -6.27 -1.87 24.80
C ALA A 106 -5.58 -2.55 23.60
N VAL A 107 -6.16 -3.62 23.03
CA VAL A 107 -5.61 -4.33 21.87
C VAL A 107 -5.80 -3.55 20.56
N ALA A 108 -6.94 -2.87 20.38
CA ALA A 108 -7.20 -2.03 19.20
C ALA A 108 -6.23 -0.83 19.13
N LYS A 109 -5.88 -0.22 20.27
CA LYS A 109 -4.86 0.85 20.36
C LYS A 109 -3.44 0.38 20.05
N VAL A 110 -3.12 -0.90 20.27
CA VAL A 110 -1.78 -1.46 20.02
C VAL A 110 -1.62 -1.93 18.55
N ASN A 111 -2.70 -2.33 17.88
CA ASN A 111 -2.66 -2.90 16.51
C ASN A 111 -3.21 -1.98 15.41
N GLY A 112 -3.74 -0.79 15.72
CA GLY A 112 -4.27 0.16 14.72
C GLY A 112 -5.53 -0.32 13.97
N SER A 113 -6.25 -1.31 14.51
CA SER A 113 -7.45 -1.89 13.89
C SER A 113 -8.72 -1.49 14.66
N HIS A 114 -9.51 -0.55 14.12
CA HIS A 114 -10.82 -0.20 14.68
C HIS A 114 -11.83 -1.33 14.44
N PRO A 115 -12.60 -1.77 15.47
CA PRO A 115 -13.68 -2.74 15.27
C PRO A 115 -14.76 -2.17 14.34
N ILE A 116 -15.40 -3.05 13.56
CA ILE A 116 -16.51 -2.67 12.68
C ILE A 116 -17.74 -2.33 13.56
N PRO A 117 -18.27 -1.09 13.51
CA PRO A 117 -19.48 -0.73 14.27
C PRO A 117 -20.75 -1.30 13.61
N ASP A 118 -21.84 -1.39 14.39
CA ASP A 118 -23.15 -1.86 13.89
C ASP A 118 -23.73 -0.89 12.83
N THR A 119 -23.48 0.40 13.03
CA THR A 119 -23.80 1.50 12.11
C THR A 119 -22.53 2.27 11.79
N MET A 120 -22.33 2.66 10.53
CA MET A 120 -21.10 3.34 10.07
C MET A 120 -21.32 4.84 9.77
N ALA A 121 -22.55 5.30 9.57
CA ALA A 121 -22.84 6.73 9.43
C ALA A 121 -24.25 7.08 9.93
N ASN A 122 -24.43 8.28 10.45
CA ASN A 122 -25.71 8.89 10.80
C ASN A 122 -25.74 10.30 10.17
N LEU A 123 -26.79 10.58 9.39
CA LEU A 123 -26.86 11.77 8.53
C LEU A 123 -27.72 12.90 9.11
N GLU A 124 -28.47 12.66 10.19
CA GLU A 124 -29.34 13.65 10.84
C GLU A 124 -29.23 13.56 12.38
N LEU A 125 -28.01 13.78 12.89
CA LEU A 125 -27.74 13.85 14.32
C LEU A 125 -28.16 15.22 14.89
N TRP A 126 -29.02 15.22 15.90
CA TRP A 126 -29.52 16.45 16.53
C TRP A 126 -28.56 16.98 17.60
N LEU A 127 -27.71 17.94 17.24
CA LEU A 127 -26.71 18.51 18.15
C LEU A 127 -27.23 19.79 18.85
N PRO A 128 -27.17 19.89 20.19
CA PRO A 128 -27.64 21.07 20.91
C PRO A 128 -26.76 22.31 20.66
N PRO A 129 -27.34 23.52 20.77
CA PRO A 129 -26.64 24.77 20.48
C PRO A 129 -25.46 24.98 21.44
N GLY A 130 -24.35 25.52 20.92
CA GLY A 130 -23.11 25.73 21.67
C GLY A 130 -22.19 24.51 21.79
N SER A 131 -22.60 23.34 21.26
CA SER A 131 -21.74 22.17 21.13
C SER A 131 -20.91 22.29 19.85
N SER A 132 -19.58 22.32 19.96
CA SER A 132 -18.64 22.28 18.82
C SER A 132 -17.79 21.01 18.87
N MET A 133 -17.20 20.65 17.73
CA MET A 133 -16.27 19.52 17.61
C MET A 133 -14.94 19.75 18.35
N GLU A 134 -14.56 21.01 18.57
CA GLU A 134 -13.34 21.41 19.30
C GLU A 134 -13.48 21.23 20.82
N ASN A 135 -14.71 21.30 21.36
CA ASN A 135 -14.99 21.07 22.78
C ASN A 135 -15.31 19.59 23.11
N TRP A 136 -14.99 18.68 22.20
CA TRP A 136 -15.29 17.25 22.31
C TRP A 136 -14.34 16.49 23.25
N GLU A 137 -13.29 17.13 23.78
CA GLU A 137 -12.41 16.58 24.83
C GLU A 137 -13.20 16.09 26.07
N PHE A 138 -14.44 16.52 26.24
CA PHE A 138 -15.31 16.07 27.34
C PHE A 138 -15.88 14.65 27.16
N TYR A 139 -15.85 14.07 25.96
CA TYR A 139 -16.29 12.70 25.66
C TYR A 139 -15.14 11.68 25.69
N ASP A 140 -14.20 11.86 26.63
CA ASP A 140 -12.98 11.07 26.88
C ASP A 140 -13.21 9.54 27.05
N PHE A 141 -14.47 9.09 27.07
CA PHE A 141 -14.85 7.68 27.15
C PHE A 141 -14.98 6.98 25.78
N TYR A 142 -15.17 7.74 24.69
CA TYR A 142 -15.30 7.19 23.33
C TYR A 142 -14.13 7.67 22.50
N ASP A 143 -13.46 6.72 21.82
CA ASP A 143 -12.26 6.96 21.01
C ASP A 143 -12.53 8.06 19.97
N SER A 144 -12.12 9.30 20.26
CA SER A 144 -12.31 10.47 19.38
C SER A 144 -11.63 10.28 18.03
N ASP A 145 -10.68 9.35 17.95
CA ASP A 145 -10.03 8.92 16.72
C ASP A 145 -10.86 7.96 15.86
N SER A 146 -12.02 7.47 16.32
CA SER A 146 -12.84 6.51 15.58
C SER A 146 -13.99 7.15 14.78
N ILE A 147 -14.35 8.41 15.06
CA ILE A 147 -15.50 9.11 14.48
C ILE A 147 -15.04 10.36 13.73
N ALA A 148 -15.62 10.61 12.56
CA ALA A 148 -15.43 11.79 11.74
C ALA A 148 -16.73 12.61 11.68
N PHE A 149 -16.61 13.92 11.88
CA PHE A 149 -17.68 14.89 11.66
C PHE A 149 -17.67 15.32 10.19
N LEU A 150 -18.83 15.25 9.55
CA LEU A 150 -19.00 15.50 8.12
C LEU A 150 -19.68 16.85 7.81
N GLY A 151 -19.76 17.73 8.81
CA GLY A 151 -20.41 19.04 8.66
C GLY A 151 -21.90 19.03 8.98
N ASN A 152 -22.51 20.20 8.83
CA ASN A 152 -23.94 20.41 9.00
C ASN A 152 -24.71 19.88 7.79
N LEU A 153 -25.87 19.27 8.04
CA LEU A 153 -26.79 18.85 6.99
C LEU A 153 -27.48 20.05 6.32
N GLY A 154 -27.65 21.16 7.05
CA GLY A 154 -28.26 22.39 6.56
C GLY A 154 -29.33 22.93 7.51
N PRO A 155 -30.52 22.30 7.58
CA PRO A 155 -31.60 22.73 8.46
C PRO A 155 -31.31 22.39 9.93
N GLY A 156 -32.04 23.04 10.82
CA GLY A 156 -32.07 22.72 12.25
C GLY A 156 -33.46 22.27 12.67
N GLY A 157 -33.53 21.63 13.82
CA GLY A 157 -34.78 21.14 14.38
C GLY A 157 -34.94 21.46 15.85
N ARG A 158 -36.16 21.42 16.33
CA ARG A 158 -36.49 21.60 17.75
C ARG A 158 -37.69 20.77 18.14
N LEU A 159 -37.66 20.27 19.37
CA LEU A 159 -38.86 19.76 20.03
C LEU A 159 -39.71 20.96 20.50
N GLY A 160 -41.02 20.76 20.61
CA GLY A 160 -41.90 21.77 21.18
C GLY A 160 -43.32 21.28 21.40
N TRP A 161 -44.08 22.02 22.20
CA TRP A 161 -45.50 21.75 22.40
C TRP A 161 -46.29 22.55 21.38
N TRP A 162 -47.22 21.88 20.70
CA TRP A 162 -47.95 22.44 19.59
C TRP A 162 -49.45 22.37 19.84
N TYR A 163 -50.14 23.39 19.37
CA TYR A 163 -51.60 23.44 19.39
C TYR A 163 -52.13 24.02 18.07
N PRO A 164 -53.37 23.68 17.66
CA PRO A 164 -53.94 24.19 16.42
C PRO A 164 -54.10 25.72 16.39
N SER A 165 -53.77 26.36 15.27
CA SER A 165 -53.84 27.82 15.09
C SER A 165 -55.25 28.40 15.27
N HIS A 166 -56.31 27.60 15.08
CA HIS A 166 -57.69 28.06 15.30
C HIS A 166 -57.99 28.37 16.78
N VAL A 167 -57.17 27.90 17.72
CA VAL A 167 -57.31 28.17 19.16
C VAL A 167 -56.85 29.60 19.51
N ASP A 168 -56.07 30.27 18.64
CA ASP A 168 -55.59 31.65 18.86
C ASP A 168 -56.74 32.67 19.03
N THR A 169 -57.94 32.37 18.51
CA THR A 169 -59.13 33.23 18.64
C THR A 169 -59.60 33.41 20.09
N LEU A 170 -59.04 32.66 21.04
CA LEU A 170 -59.31 32.76 22.48
C LEU A 170 -58.52 33.88 23.18
N GLY A 171 -57.69 34.65 22.47
CA GLY A 171 -56.95 35.79 23.02
C GLY A 171 -55.83 35.40 23.99
N MET A 172 -55.39 34.14 23.93
CA MET A 172 -54.39 33.58 24.84
C MET A 172 -52.97 33.91 24.36
N LYS A 173 -52.09 34.31 25.27
CA LYS A 173 -50.65 34.38 24.98
C LYS A 173 -50.12 32.95 24.94
N ALA A 174 -49.53 32.55 23.81
CA ALA A 174 -48.96 31.22 23.57
C ALA A 174 -47.71 30.94 24.43
N HIS A 175 -47.88 30.85 25.76
CA HIS A 175 -46.79 30.72 26.73
C HIS A 175 -47.14 29.64 27.77
N TRP A 176 -46.15 28.84 28.17
CA TRP A 176 -46.31 27.69 29.06
C TRP A 176 -47.02 28.01 30.38
N GLU A 177 -46.86 29.24 30.92
CA GLU A 177 -47.50 29.67 32.17
C GLU A 177 -49.02 29.60 32.14
N MET A 178 -49.64 29.60 30.95
CA MET A 178 -51.08 29.46 30.82
C MET A 178 -51.60 28.13 31.39
N PHE A 179 -50.77 27.08 31.38
CA PHE A 179 -51.12 25.77 31.92
C PHE A 179 -51.02 25.70 33.46
N LYS A 180 -50.59 26.77 34.13
CA LYS A 180 -50.75 26.91 35.59
C LYS A 180 -52.19 27.21 35.99
N VAL A 181 -53.04 27.58 35.04
CA VAL A 181 -54.46 27.84 35.27
C VAL A 181 -55.27 26.62 34.85
N ALA A 182 -55.99 26.01 35.79
CA ALA A 182 -56.81 24.82 35.54
C ALA A 182 -57.84 25.02 34.42
N ASN A 183 -58.60 26.13 34.44
CA ASN A 183 -59.63 26.43 33.44
C ASN A 183 -59.06 26.52 32.01
N VAL A 184 -57.83 27.01 31.88
CA VAL A 184 -57.14 27.11 30.59
C VAL A 184 -56.69 25.73 30.13
N SER A 185 -56.13 24.93 31.04
CA SER A 185 -55.66 23.57 30.71
C SER A 185 -56.81 22.66 30.31
N GLN A 186 -58.00 22.83 30.90
CA GLN A 186 -59.20 22.08 30.55
C GLN A 186 -59.67 22.28 29.11
N ILE A 187 -59.29 23.37 28.44
CA ILE A 187 -59.59 23.58 27.01
C ILE A 187 -58.99 22.45 26.16
N PHE A 188 -57.83 21.93 26.57
CA PHE A 188 -57.10 20.85 25.90
C PHE A 188 -57.47 19.46 26.44
N ARG A 189 -58.55 19.34 27.21
CA ARG A 189 -59.05 18.04 27.69
C ARG A 189 -60.03 17.45 26.69
N LEU A 190 -59.67 16.31 26.12
CA LEU A 190 -60.54 15.52 25.26
C LEU A 190 -61.71 14.93 26.08
N SER A 191 -62.91 14.93 25.50
CA SER A 191 -64.11 14.36 26.10
C SER A 191 -64.88 13.54 25.07
N GLY A 192 -65.95 12.84 25.47
CA GLY A 192 -66.82 12.13 24.54
C GLY A 192 -66.11 11.07 23.68
N GLU A 193 -66.34 11.13 22.36
CA GLU A 193 -65.82 10.17 21.38
C GLU A 193 -64.29 10.23 21.25
N GLU A 194 -63.74 11.45 21.24
CA GLU A 194 -62.31 11.71 21.07
C GLU A 194 -61.49 11.11 22.22
N TYR A 195 -61.99 11.17 23.45
CA TYR A 195 -61.35 10.55 24.61
C TYR A 195 -61.29 9.02 24.51
N HIS A 196 -62.37 8.38 24.05
CA HIS A 196 -62.40 6.93 23.84
C HIS A 196 -61.45 6.52 22.71
N MET A 197 -61.39 7.32 21.65
CA MET A 197 -60.46 7.10 20.54
C MET A 197 -59.01 7.25 21.00
N MET A 198 -58.69 8.28 21.80
CA MET A 198 -57.37 8.44 22.42
C MET A 198 -57.00 7.17 23.21
N LYS A 199 -57.89 6.70 24.09
CA LYS A 199 -57.60 5.50 24.89
C LYS A 199 -57.29 4.26 24.07
N LYS A 200 -57.97 4.08 22.94
CA LYS A 200 -57.72 2.97 22.01
C LYS A 200 -56.32 3.04 21.38
N HIS A 201 -55.87 4.24 21.02
CA HIS A 201 -54.56 4.46 20.39
C HIS A 201 -53.38 4.42 21.37
N MET A 202 -53.63 4.39 22.69
CA MET A 202 -52.57 4.23 23.70
C MET A 202 -52.14 2.77 23.89
N ILE A 203 -52.82 1.82 23.24
CA ILE A 203 -52.54 0.38 23.33
C ILE A 203 -51.85 -0.06 22.03
N ASP A 204 -50.71 -0.73 22.16
CA ASP A 204 -50.04 -1.38 21.05
C ASP A 204 -50.90 -2.56 20.54
N PRO A 205 -51.37 -2.54 19.28
CA PRO A 205 -52.21 -3.59 18.74
C PRO A 205 -51.50 -4.95 18.62
N LEU A 206 -50.16 -4.97 18.56
CA LEU A 206 -49.36 -6.20 18.43
C LEU A 206 -49.15 -6.88 19.78
N THR A 207 -48.86 -6.11 20.83
CA THR A 207 -48.55 -6.65 22.16
C THR A 207 -49.72 -6.60 23.14
N GLY A 208 -50.76 -5.82 22.84
CA GLY A 208 -51.92 -5.59 23.72
C GLY A 208 -51.58 -4.80 25.00
N LYS A 209 -50.36 -4.25 25.11
CA LYS A 209 -49.89 -3.45 26.25
C LYS A 209 -49.99 -1.97 25.93
N TYR A 210 -50.08 -1.14 26.98
CA TYR A 210 -49.97 0.31 26.81
C TYR A 210 -48.55 0.69 26.40
N TYR A 211 -48.41 1.69 25.51
CA TYR A 211 -47.11 2.25 25.14
C TYR A 211 -46.35 2.83 26.35
N CYS A 212 -47.06 3.25 27.39
CA CYS A 212 -46.47 3.44 28.70
C CYS A 212 -46.84 2.32 29.68
N SER A 213 -45.86 1.50 30.04
CA SER A 213 -46.02 0.36 30.95
C SER A 213 -45.15 0.44 32.22
N ASN A 214 -44.47 1.56 32.47
CA ASN A 214 -43.64 1.74 33.66
C ASN A 214 -44.50 1.88 34.93
N ASP A 215 -43.92 1.65 36.11
CA ASP A 215 -44.65 1.68 37.41
C ASP A 215 -45.38 3.01 37.68
N ASP A 216 -44.93 4.11 37.07
CA ASP A 216 -45.53 5.44 37.19
C ASP A 216 -46.70 5.71 36.20
N CYS A 217 -47.02 4.76 35.32
CA CYS A 217 -48.05 4.88 34.30
C CYS A 217 -49.35 4.18 34.70
N VAL A 218 -50.46 4.92 34.63
CA VAL A 218 -51.81 4.41 34.92
C VAL A 218 -52.62 4.47 33.64
N GLU A 219 -53.07 3.31 33.15
CA GLU A 219 -53.81 3.17 31.88
C GLU A 219 -53.13 3.88 30.69
N GLY A 220 -51.79 3.80 30.58
CA GLY A 220 -51.02 4.41 29.49
C GLY A 220 -50.78 5.92 29.63
N MET A 221 -51.17 6.54 30.74
CA MET A 221 -50.99 7.97 31.01
C MET A 221 -50.10 8.21 32.24
N LYS A 222 -49.39 9.33 32.25
CA LYS A 222 -48.71 9.87 33.44
C LYS A 222 -49.46 11.09 33.96
N THR A 223 -49.78 11.05 35.25
CA THR A 223 -50.56 12.09 35.94
C THR A 223 -49.68 12.74 37.00
N PRO A 224 -49.45 14.07 36.96
CA PRO A 224 -48.65 14.75 37.97
C PRO A 224 -49.43 14.92 39.28
N PRO A 225 -48.77 15.18 40.43
CA PRO A 225 -49.41 15.32 41.73
C PRO A 225 -50.54 16.38 41.78
N LYS A 226 -50.42 17.51 41.06
CA LYS A 226 -51.48 18.53 40.98
C LYS A 226 -52.79 18.03 40.35
N CYS A 227 -52.73 17.00 39.51
CA CYS A 227 -53.89 16.38 38.90
C CYS A 227 -54.47 15.24 39.77
N LYS A 228 -53.69 14.71 40.73
CA LYS A 228 -54.11 13.65 41.64
C LYS A 228 -54.97 14.22 42.78
N GLY A 229 -56.25 13.86 42.82
CA GLY A 229 -57.12 14.07 44.00
C GLY A 229 -58.10 15.24 44.00
N GLN A 230 -58.19 16.05 42.94
CA GLN A 230 -59.22 17.10 42.83
C GLN A 230 -60.46 16.62 42.05
N ARG A 231 -61.38 15.92 42.74
CA ARG A 231 -62.75 15.68 42.26
C ARG A 231 -63.63 16.90 42.62
N ILE A 232 -63.92 17.76 41.65
CA ILE A 232 -64.90 18.85 41.85
C ILE A 232 -66.30 18.22 41.89
N ARG A 233 -66.95 18.23 43.06
CA ARG A 233 -68.37 17.85 43.20
C ARG A 233 -69.25 18.97 42.65
N HIS A 234 -69.71 18.87 41.41
CA HIS A 234 -70.92 19.55 40.96
C HIS A 234 -71.84 18.60 40.18
N ARG A 235 -73.15 18.76 40.40
CA ARG A 235 -74.24 17.87 39.99
C ARG A 235 -74.20 17.46 38.51
N ALA A 236 -74.31 16.15 38.29
CA ALA A 236 -74.96 15.50 37.15
C ALA A 236 -74.45 15.84 35.73
N THR A 237 -73.14 15.71 35.50
CA THR A 237 -72.52 15.11 34.29
C THR A 237 -71.06 14.82 34.66
N GLU A 238 -70.63 13.56 34.61
CA GLU A 238 -69.26 13.16 34.97
C GLU A 238 -68.23 13.74 33.98
N ILE A 239 -67.62 14.88 34.32
CA ILE A 239 -66.37 15.34 33.72
C ILE A 239 -65.34 15.38 34.86
N ASN A 240 -64.66 14.25 35.07
CA ASN A 240 -63.60 14.13 36.07
C ASN A 240 -62.27 14.54 35.45
N GLY A 241 -61.76 15.72 35.84
CA GLY A 241 -60.37 16.13 35.62
C GLY A 241 -60.17 17.66 35.62
N VAL A 242 -59.26 18.15 36.46
CA VAL A 242 -58.84 19.57 36.50
C VAL A 242 -57.76 19.87 35.44
N CYS A 243 -57.24 18.83 34.77
CA CYS A 243 -56.07 18.91 33.89
C CYS A 243 -56.40 18.65 32.41
N GLY A 244 -55.63 19.29 31.52
CA GLY A 244 -55.65 19.03 30.07
C GLY A 244 -54.80 17.83 29.68
N PHE A 245 -54.91 17.36 28.44
CA PHE A 245 -54.03 16.31 27.91
C PHE A 245 -52.89 16.92 27.08
N LEU A 246 -51.66 16.49 27.36
CA LEU A 246 -50.51 16.60 26.48
C LEU A 246 -50.32 15.25 25.78
N LEU A 247 -50.64 15.19 24.48
CA LEU A 247 -50.48 13.99 23.67
C LEU A 247 -49.02 13.83 23.26
N ALA A 248 -48.47 12.64 23.41
CA ALA A 248 -47.06 12.39 23.18
C ALA A 248 -46.83 11.00 22.57
N SER A 249 -45.60 10.73 22.11
CA SER A 249 -45.30 9.53 21.33
C SER A 249 -44.93 8.37 22.26
N TYR A 250 -43.67 8.29 22.68
CA TYR A 250 -43.14 7.24 23.54
C TYR A 250 -42.51 7.81 24.82
N PRO A 251 -42.67 7.16 25.97
CA PRO A 251 -42.10 7.63 27.25
C PRO A 251 -40.57 7.75 27.29
N GLU A 252 -39.86 6.93 26.50
CA GLU A 252 -38.40 6.81 26.50
C GLU A 252 -37.71 8.01 25.83
N VAL A 253 -38.35 8.56 24.80
CA VAL A 253 -37.93 9.78 24.09
C VAL A 253 -38.17 11.04 24.96
N GLU A 254 -38.96 10.89 26.02
CA GLU A 254 -39.71 11.96 26.67
C GLU A 254 -39.60 11.91 28.20
N ALA A 255 -38.62 11.17 28.73
CA ALA A 255 -38.50 10.85 30.16
C ALA A 255 -38.38 12.08 31.08
N SER A 256 -38.01 13.24 30.54
CA SER A 256 -37.85 14.51 31.25
C SER A 256 -39.10 15.39 31.30
N ILE A 257 -40.14 15.12 30.50
CA ILE A 257 -41.37 15.95 30.44
C ILE A 257 -42.12 15.93 31.77
N MET A 258 -42.16 14.80 32.45
CA MET A 258 -42.86 14.72 33.73
C MET A 258 -42.16 15.54 34.81
N ALA A 259 -40.83 15.50 34.85
CA ALA A 259 -40.05 16.35 35.74
C ALA A 259 -40.30 17.84 35.45
N GLU A 260 -40.45 18.20 34.17
CA GLU A 260 -40.81 19.56 33.74
C GLU A 260 -42.22 19.97 34.20
N ILE A 261 -43.24 19.16 33.94
CA ILE A 261 -44.64 19.42 34.33
C ILE A 261 -44.74 19.58 35.86
N GLU A 262 -44.00 18.76 36.62
CA GLU A 262 -43.97 18.80 38.07
C GLU A 262 -43.22 20.03 38.60
N GLU A 263 -42.02 20.36 38.09
CA GLU A 263 -41.24 21.53 38.50
C GLU A 263 -41.97 22.85 38.17
N MET A 264 -42.64 22.90 37.02
CA MET A 264 -43.41 24.07 36.59
C MET A 264 -44.81 24.16 37.22
N GLU A 265 -45.22 23.11 37.93
CA GLU A 265 -46.53 22.94 38.56
C GLU A 265 -47.75 23.09 37.62
N LEU A 266 -47.72 22.42 36.45
CA LEU A 266 -48.76 22.55 35.41
C LEU A 266 -49.94 21.59 35.58
N PHE A 267 -51.11 21.98 35.10
CA PHE A 267 -52.33 21.15 35.08
C PHE A 267 -52.43 20.31 33.79
N LEU A 268 -51.43 19.46 33.53
CA LEU A 268 -51.36 18.62 32.32
C LEU A 268 -51.13 17.13 32.65
N GLU A 269 -51.90 16.25 32.00
CA GLU A 269 -51.72 14.81 31.99
C GLU A 269 -51.07 14.38 30.67
N VAL A 270 -50.05 13.52 30.71
CA VAL A 270 -49.36 13.06 29.50
C VAL A 270 -49.95 11.73 29.04
N ALA A 271 -50.44 11.69 27.79
CA ALA A 271 -50.99 10.49 27.16
C ALA A 271 -50.07 10.03 26.03
N TYR A 272 -49.59 8.78 26.11
CA TYR A 272 -48.63 8.22 25.15
C TYR A 272 -49.35 7.37 24.10
N LEU A 273 -49.35 7.84 22.84
CA LEU A 273 -50.07 7.22 21.72
C LEU A 273 -49.14 6.42 20.78
N GLY A 274 -47.84 6.36 21.06
CA GLY A 274 -46.86 5.68 20.24
C GLY A 274 -46.85 6.18 18.80
N PRO A 275 -46.87 5.29 17.78
CA PRO A 275 -46.82 5.67 16.37
C PRO A 275 -48.11 6.34 15.87
N HIS A 276 -49.20 6.32 16.65
CA HIS A 276 -50.50 6.86 16.24
C HIS A 276 -50.66 8.37 16.53
N LEU A 277 -49.66 9.03 17.14
CA LEU A 277 -49.75 10.42 17.55
C LEU A 277 -50.11 11.36 16.39
N VAL A 278 -49.41 11.25 15.26
CA VAL A 278 -49.59 12.13 14.10
C VAL A 278 -50.98 11.94 13.48
N GLN A 279 -51.36 10.68 13.24
CA GLN A 279 -52.67 10.32 12.70
C GLN A 279 -53.82 10.83 13.58
N PHE A 280 -53.67 10.69 14.91
CA PHE A 280 -54.69 11.16 15.85
C PHE A 280 -54.73 12.70 15.92
N ALA A 281 -53.59 13.38 15.89
CA ALA A 281 -53.51 14.84 15.83
C ALA A 281 -54.21 15.40 14.56
N GLU A 282 -54.01 14.77 13.40
CA GLU A 282 -54.72 15.15 12.18
C GLU A 282 -56.23 14.94 12.28
N HIS A 283 -56.67 13.84 12.90
CA HIS A 283 -58.08 13.56 13.12
C HIS A 283 -58.73 14.66 13.97
N LEU A 284 -58.07 15.06 15.07
CA LEU A 284 -58.54 16.14 15.94
C LEU A 284 -58.54 17.50 15.23
N LEU A 285 -57.52 17.79 14.40
CA LEU A 285 -57.45 19.01 13.62
C LEU A 285 -58.62 19.11 12.62
N LYS A 286 -58.94 18.03 11.91
CA LYS A 286 -60.06 17.96 10.94
C LYS A 286 -61.42 18.20 11.62
N ARG A 287 -61.57 17.82 12.88
CA ARG A 287 -62.79 18.03 13.69
C ARG A 287 -62.82 19.36 14.44
N ASN A 288 -61.80 20.20 14.27
CA ASN A 288 -61.68 21.49 14.94
C ASN A 288 -61.72 21.38 16.48
N VAL A 289 -61.11 20.31 17.01
CA VAL A 289 -61.00 20.05 18.45
C VAL A 289 -59.72 20.71 18.97
N PRO A 290 -59.75 21.46 20.09
CA PRO A 290 -58.53 21.94 20.74
C PRO A 290 -57.74 20.80 21.38
N PHE A 291 -56.46 20.68 21.07
CA PHE A 291 -55.56 19.70 21.67
C PHE A 291 -54.15 20.24 21.78
N LEU A 292 -53.37 19.66 22.68
CA LEU A 292 -51.97 19.96 22.91
C LEU A 292 -51.17 18.68 22.68
N PHE A 293 -50.09 18.76 21.90
CA PHE A 293 -49.23 17.61 21.66
C PHE A 293 -47.76 17.99 21.59
N LEU A 294 -46.89 17.08 22.00
CA LEU A 294 -45.45 17.21 21.86
C LEU A 294 -45.03 16.65 20.50
N HIS A 295 -44.31 17.45 19.72
CA HIS A 295 -43.76 16.98 18.46
C HIS A 295 -42.51 17.77 18.05
N TYR A 296 -41.74 17.22 17.11
CA TYR A 296 -40.54 17.86 16.58
C TYR A 296 -40.86 18.67 15.32
N TRP A 297 -40.16 19.78 15.12
CA TRP A 297 -40.14 20.53 13.86
C TRP A 297 -38.72 20.51 13.29
N PRO A 298 -38.55 20.40 11.97
CA PRO A 298 -39.59 20.17 10.94
C PRO A 298 -40.18 18.75 10.96
N SER A 299 -41.48 18.62 10.66
CA SER A 299 -42.22 17.36 10.53
C SER A 299 -43.43 17.54 9.60
N GLU A 300 -43.91 16.44 9.02
CA GLU A 300 -44.97 16.40 8.02
C GLU A 300 -46.25 17.16 8.41
N ILE A 301 -46.70 17.02 9.65
CA ILE A 301 -47.93 17.65 10.14
C ILE A 301 -47.75 19.16 10.40
N LEU A 302 -46.56 19.59 10.83
CA LEU A 302 -46.27 20.97 11.21
C LEU A 302 -45.95 21.88 10.03
N LEU A 303 -45.58 21.32 8.87
CA LEU A 303 -45.34 22.09 7.64
C LEU A 303 -46.63 22.71 7.05
N SER A 304 -47.81 22.22 7.46
CA SER A 304 -49.10 22.73 6.99
C SER A 304 -49.43 24.16 7.44
N GLY A 305 -48.66 24.74 8.38
CA GLY A 305 -48.92 26.07 8.95
C GLY A 305 -50.13 26.14 9.90
N ASN A 306 -50.79 25.01 10.15
CA ASN A 306 -52.01 24.93 10.97
C ASN A 306 -51.75 24.87 12.47
N PHE A 307 -50.49 24.98 12.90
CA PHE A 307 -50.08 24.83 14.29
C PHE A 307 -49.25 26.01 14.77
N ARG A 308 -49.40 26.32 16.06
CA ARG A 308 -48.58 27.27 16.80
C ARG A 308 -47.79 26.52 17.87
N MET A 309 -46.55 26.95 18.09
CA MET A 309 -45.74 26.46 19.19
C MET A 309 -46.04 27.25 20.47
N VAL A 310 -46.14 26.56 21.60
CA VAL A 310 -46.10 27.16 22.94
C VAL A 310 -44.68 27.65 23.23
N LEU A 311 -44.56 28.93 23.60
CA LEU A 311 -43.29 29.48 24.08
C LEU A 311 -42.95 28.87 25.44
N LEU A 312 -41.87 28.10 25.46
CA LEU A 312 -41.27 27.47 26.64
C LEU A 312 -40.09 28.33 27.14
N PRO A 313 -39.65 28.17 28.41
CA PRO A 313 -38.56 28.96 28.96
C PRO A 313 -37.29 28.88 28.09
N PRO A 314 -36.55 29.99 27.92
CA PRO A 314 -35.29 29.95 27.19
C PRO A 314 -34.25 29.12 27.94
N CYS A 315 -33.43 28.39 27.19
CA CYS A 315 -32.24 27.72 27.73
C CYS A 315 -31.21 28.81 28.11
N LEU A 316 -30.95 28.95 29.42
CA LEU A 316 -29.99 29.92 29.98
C LEU A 316 -28.65 29.27 30.37
N GLU A 317 -28.51 27.95 30.19
CA GLU A 317 -27.30 27.22 30.53
C GLU A 317 -26.31 27.24 29.35
N HIS A 318 -25.06 27.59 29.63
CA HIS A 318 -23.94 27.32 28.73
C HIS A 318 -23.47 25.88 28.95
N SER A 319 -23.65 25.03 27.92
CA SER A 319 -22.92 23.77 27.72
C SER A 319 -22.83 22.85 28.95
N SER A 320 -23.92 22.13 29.27
CA SER A 320 -23.92 21.00 30.21
C SER A 320 -24.30 19.69 29.49
N LEU A 321 -23.62 18.57 29.80
CA LEU A 321 -23.76 17.27 29.11
C LEU A 321 -25.01 16.47 29.48
N ASN A 322 -25.68 16.86 30.56
CA ASN A 322 -27.06 16.52 30.80
C ASN A 322 -27.80 17.83 30.70
N PRO A 323 -28.31 18.20 29.51
CA PRO A 323 -29.10 19.41 29.41
C PRO A 323 -30.20 19.29 30.46
N SER A 324 -30.26 20.27 31.36
CA SER A 324 -31.48 20.50 32.12
C SER A 324 -32.65 20.42 31.16
N TRP A 325 -33.79 19.86 31.59
CA TRP A 325 -34.96 19.72 30.73
C TRP A 325 -35.35 21.05 30.04
N LYS A 326 -34.94 22.19 30.63
CA LYS A 326 -35.03 23.56 30.11
C LYS A 326 -34.39 23.79 28.73
N CYS A 327 -33.45 22.94 28.32
CA CYS A 327 -32.75 23.03 27.03
C CYS A 327 -33.25 22.02 25.98
N ASN A 328 -34.25 21.19 26.30
CA ASN A 328 -34.82 20.21 25.37
C ASN A 328 -35.44 20.87 24.12
N TYR A 329 -35.97 22.08 24.28
CA TYR A 329 -36.72 22.82 23.25
C TYR A 329 -35.89 23.85 22.48
N ALA A 330 -34.59 23.95 22.77
CA ALA A 330 -33.68 24.82 22.04
C ALA A 330 -33.52 24.36 20.58
N LEU A 331 -33.28 25.30 19.67
CA LEU A 331 -32.99 24.98 18.27
C LEU A 331 -31.67 24.20 18.20
N ARG A 332 -31.72 23.01 17.60
CA ARG A 332 -30.59 22.10 17.41
C ARG A 332 -30.18 22.09 15.94
N HIS A 333 -28.89 21.95 15.69
CA HIS A 333 -28.38 21.80 14.32
C HIS A 333 -28.36 20.33 13.93
N PHE A 334 -28.72 20.02 12.68
CA PHE A 334 -28.54 18.68 12.14
C PHE A 334 -27.12 18.53 11.62
N VAL A 335 -26.47 17.49 12.12
CA VAL A 335 -25.07 17.18 11.87
C VAL A 335 -24.96 15.79 11.26
N LYS A 336 -23.97 15.61 10.39
CA LYS A 336 -23.62 14.32 9.81
C LYS A 336 -22.35 13.79 10.48
N VAL A 337 -22.35 12.52 10.86
CA VAL A 337 -21.20 11.83 11.47
C VAL A 337 -20.99 10.47 10.82
N ALA A 338 -19.73 10.05 10.72
CA ALA A 338 -19.36 8.78 10.13
C ALA A 338 -18.20 8.11 10.86
N TRP A 339 -18.06 6.81 10.69
CA TRP A 339 -16.93 6.03 11.15
C TRP A 339 -15.68 6.43 10.35
N LYS A 340 -14.66 6.97 11.04
CA LYS A 340 -13.48 7.62 10.43
C LYS A 340 -12.76 6.75 9.39
N PRO A 341 -12.61 5.42 9.56
CA PRO A 341 -11.99 4.57 8.55
C PRO A 341 -12.69 4.54 7.18
N LEU A 342 -13.93 5.04 7.06
CA LEU A 342 -14.56 5.24 5.74
C LEU A 342 -13.76 6.21 4.87
N LEU A 343 -13.04 7.17 5.45
CA LEU A 343 -12.21 8.12 4.70
C LEU A 343 -11.18 7.42 3.79
N SER A 344 -10.55 6.35 4.28
CA SER A 344 -9.57 5.58 3.51
C SER A 344 -10.17 4.37 2.79
N LYS A 345 -11.25 3.79 3.33
CA LYS A 345 -11.83 2.53 2.81
C LYS A 345 -12.93 2.72 1.78
N ALA A 346 -13.62 3.86 1.79
CA ALA A 346 -14.68 4.22 0.86
C ALA A 346 -14.70 5.75 0.67
N PRO A 347 -13.63 6.33 0.09
CA PRO A 347 -13.46 7.78 -0.01
C PRO A 347 -14.63 8.45 -0.74
N ASP A 348 -15.16 7.83 -1.80
CA ASP A 348 -16.32 8.37 -2.51
C ASP A 348 -17.57 8.43 -1.62
N ALA A 349 -17.81 7.38 -0.82
CA ALA A 349 -18.96 7.38 0.08
C ALA A 349 -18.80 8.43 1.17
N PHE A 350 -17.59 8.58 1.71
CA PHE A 350 -17.26 9.60 2.69
C PHE A 350 -17.43 11.02 2.13
N GLU A 351 -16.92 11.29 0.92
CA GLU A 351 -17.00 12.58 0.24
C GLU A 351 -18.47 12.95 -0.05
N VAL A 352 -19.27 12.02 -0.58
CA VAL A 352 -20.70 12.26 -0.85
C VAL A 352 -21.47 12.60 0.42
N MET A 353 -21.25 11.85 1.49
CA MET A 353 -21.88 12.14 2.78
C MET A 353 -21.39 13.48 3.35
N SER A 354 -20.13 13.85 3.12
CA SER A 354 -19.56 15.14 3.54
C SER A 354 -20.10 16.32 2.74
N ASP A 355 -20.23 16.20 1.42
CA ASP A 355 -20.74 17.24 0.52
C ASP A 355 -22.27 17.41 0.59
N LEU A 356 -22.98 16.43 1.17
CA LEU A 356 -24.43 16.46 1.32
C LEU A 356 -24.90 17.71 2.08
N TYR A 357 -25.68 18.56 1.44
CA TYR A 357 -26.27 19.72 2.07
C TYR A 357 -27.69 19.95 1.55
N PHE A 358 -28.63 20.21 2.44
CA PHE A 358 -30.01 20.55 2.13
C PHE A 358 -30.30 22.00 2.47
N HIS A 359 -30.78 22.77 1.49
CA HIS A 359 -31.42 24.04 1.80
C HIS A 359 -32.73 23.79 2.56
N GLN A 360 -33.11 24.72 3.43
CA GLN A 360 -34.34 24.62 4.24
C GLN A 360 -35.56 24.23 3.38
N LYS A 361 -35.73 24.91 2.23
CA LYS A 361 -36.85 24.64 1.31
C LYS A 361 -36.79 23.23 0.72
N ASP A 362 -35.61 22.76 0.32
CA ASP A 362 -35.43 21.43 -0.27
C ASP A 362 -35.79 20.31 0.73
N TYR A 363 -35.46 20.52 1.99
CA TYR A 363 -35.78 19.64 3.10
C TYR A 363 -37.29 19.63 3.40
N GLU A 364 -37.92 20.81 3.43
CA GLU A 364 -39.37 20.94 3.62
C GLU A 364 -40.14 20.35 2.44
N ASP A 365 -39.68 20.55 1.20
CA ASP A 365 -40.26 19.97 -0.01
C ASP A 365 -40.17 18.43 0.03
N LEU A 366 -39.05 17.87 0.51
CA LEU A 366 -38.88 16.42 0.68
C LEU A 366 -39.89 15.85 1.68
N LEU A 367 -40.03 16.49 2.85
CA LEU A 367 -41.01 16.09 3.86
C LEU A 367 -42.46 16.24 3.38
N ALA A 368 -42.79 17.35 2.73
CA ALA A 368 -44.12 17.62 2.21
C ALA A 368 -44.54 16.68 1.07
N SER A 369 -43.57 16.06 0.39
CA SER A 369 -43.84 15.07 -0.67
C SER A 369 -44.29 13.70 -0.15
N TYR A 370 -44.22 13.47 1.16
CA TYR A 370 -44.67 12.23 1.78
C TYR A 370 -46.20 12.21 1.97
N HIS A 371 -46.79 11.05 1.64
CA HIS A 371 -48.19 10.76 1.90
C HIS A 371 -48.32 9.46 2.71
N GLU A 372 -49.27 9.42 3.64
CA GLU A 372 -49.49 8.27 4.53
C GLU A 372 -49.71 6.99 3.72
N GLY A 373 -48.95 5.94 4.04
CA GLY A 373 -48.99 4.64 3.37
C GLY A 373 -48.04 4.49 2.18
N GLU A 374 -47.32 5.54 1.76
CA GLU A 374 -46.27 5.43 0.74
C GLU A 374 -44.98 4.82 1.31
N ARG A 375 -44.25 4.06 0.48
CA ARG A 375 -42.93 3.55 0.82
C ARG A 375 -41.90 4.70 0.76
N ILE A 376 -41.10 4.84 1.81
CA ILE A 376 -40.08 5.90 1.92
C ILE A 376 -39.12 5.94 0.71
N ARG A 377 -38.74 4.75 0.20
CA ARG A 377 -37.93 4.60 -1.02
C ARG A 377 -38.58 5.30 -2.23
N ASP A 378 -39.89 5.17 -2.41
CA ASP A 378 -40.57 5.72 -3.59
C ASP A 378 -40.65 7.25 -3.52
N VAL A 379 -40.87 7.80 -2.32
CA VAL A 379 -40.89 9.25 -2.06
C VAL A 379 -39.51 9.86 -2.29
N ALA A 380 -38.48 9.28 -1.69
CA ALA A 380 -37.09 9.70 -1.87
C ALA A 380 -36.68 9.64 -3.35
N CYS A 381 -37.08 8.59 -4.07
CA CYS A 381 -36.78 8.46 -5.49
C CYS A 381 -37.49 9.53 -6.34
N ARG A 382 -38.78 9.77 -6.10
CA ARG A 382 -39.56 10.79 -6.81
C ARG A 382 -38.94 12.18 -6.62
N TRP A 383 -38.53 12.50 -5.40
CA TRP A 383 -37.85 13.75 -5.09
C TRP A 383 -36.49 13.83 -5.81
N LEU A 384 -35.70 12.75 -5.79
CA LEU A 384 -34.38 12.70 -6.41
C LEU A 384 -34.43 12.95 -7.94
N ARG A 385 -35.43 12.38 -8.62
CA ARG A 385 -35.66 12.60 -10.06
C ARG A 385 -35.97 14.07 -10.40
N GLY A 386 -36.58 14.82 -9.48
CA GLY A 386 -36.96 16.22 -9.68
C GLY A 386 -35.83 17.23 -9.43
N LYS A 387 -34.73 16.82 -8.80
CA LYS A 387 -33.61 17.71 -8.45
C LYS A 387 -32.52 17.74 -9.53
N GLY A 388 -32.23 16.65 -10.25
CA GLY A 388 -31.21 16.62 -11.31
C GLY A 388 -29.76 16.56 -10.78
N ASP A 389 -28.76 16.59 -11.68
CA ASP A 389 -27.34 16.29 -11.41
C ASP A 389 -26.59 17.26 -10.47
N TYR A 390 -27.23 18.31 -9.95
CA TYR A 390 -26.55 19.34 -9.17
C TYR A 390 -26.10 18.86 -7.77
N LEU A 391 -26.69 17.78 -7.26
CA LEU A 391 -26.38 17.24 -5.92
C LEU A 391 -25.17 16.29 -5.91
N TRP A 392 -24.75 15.74 -7.05
CA TRP A 392 -23.65 14.78 -7.14
C TRP A 392 -22.64 15.19 -8.23
N LYS A 393 -21.43 15.58 -7.81
CA LYS A 393 -20.35 16.02 -8.72
C LYS A 393 -19.78 14.86 -9.55
N HIS A 394 -19.05 15.22 -10.62
CA HIS A 394 -18.29 14.29 -11.47
C HIS A 394 -17.49 13.27 -10.65
N ARG A 395 -17.59 11.99 -11.02
CA ARG A 395 -16.80 10.90 -10.44
C ARG A 395 -15.31 11.20 -10.57
N ARG A 396 -14.58 11.22 -9.46
CA ARG A 396 -13.12 11.19 -9.48
C ARG A 396 -12.65 9.76 -9.79
N LYS A 397 -11.84 9.62 -10.83
CA LYS A 397 -11.16 8.35 -11.12
C LYS A 397 -10.14 8.07 -10.02
N THR A 398 -10.03 6.81 -9.59
CA THR A 398 -9.07 6.40 -8.55
C THR A 398 -7.67 6.22 -9.15
N SER A 399 -6.63 6.73 -8.49
CA SER A 399 -5.25 6.59 -8.98
C SER A 399 -4.69 5.18 -8.72
N LEU A 400 -4.05 4.59 -9.75
CA LEU A 400 -3.28 3.35 -9.69
C LEU A 400 -1.82 3.66 -9.99
N TYR A 401 -0.89 3.00 -9.32
CA TYR A 401 0.53 3.35 -9.42
C TYR A 401 1.38 2.22 -10.00
N ILE A 402 2.39 2.59 -10.77
CA ILE A 402 3.52 1.73 -11.15
C ILE A 402 4.79 2.38 -10.60
N GLY A 403 5.55 1.63 -9.80
CA GLY A 403 6.86 2.08 -9.31
C GLY A 403 7.93 1.82 -10.35
N GLY A 404 8.55 2.85 -10.92
CA GLY A 404 9.55 2.71 -11.97
C GLY A 404 10.98 2.95 -11.47
N ILE A 405 11.85 1.95 -11.60
CA ILE A 405 13.27 2.03 -11.25
C ILE A 405 14.09 2.12 -12.54
N PHE A 406 14.60 3.31 -12.83
CA PHE A 406 15.32 3.63 -14.07
C PHE A 406 16.80 3.97 -13.80
N PRO A 407 17.72 3.68 -14.73
CA PRO A 407 19.12 4.10 -14.61
C PRO A 407 19.28 5.53 -15.13
N LEU A 408 18.96 6.52 -14.29
CA LEU A 408 18.97 7.93 -14.66
C LEU A 408 20.39 8.50 -14.55
N HIS A 409 21.12 8.14 -13.49
CA HIS A 409 22.53 8.49 -13.31
C HIS A 409 23.38 7.25 -13.08
N GLY A 410 24.61 7.20 -13.58
CA GLY A 410 25.48 6.04 -13.36
C GLY A 410 26.70 6.06 -14.27
N SER A 411 27.80 5.45 -13.83
CA SER A 411 29.06 5.37 -14.58
C SER A 411 29.12 4.23 -15.58
N VAL A 412 28.24 3.23 -15.46
CA VAL A 412 28.28 1.99 -16.25
C VAL A 412 27.24 2.00 -17.38
N TYR A 413 26.02 2.45 -17.10
CA TYR A 413 24.93 2.48 -18.06
C TYR A 413 23.90 3.53 -17.65
N ASN A 414 23.44 4.35 -18.59
CA ASN A 414 22.33 5.28 -18.42
C ASN A 414 21.32 5.07 -19.55
N ALA A 415 20.02 5.20 -19.24
CA ALA A 415 18.97 4.99 -20.22
C ALA A 415 17.81 5.96 -19.99
N VAL A 416 18.16 7.25 -19.92
CA VAL A 416 17.21 8.34 -19.66
C VAL A 416 16.06 8.34 -20.68
N GLY A 417 16.35 8.00 -21.95
CA GLY A 417 15.35 7.89 -23.03
C GLY A 417 14.25 6.85 -22.80
N VAL A 418 14.38 5.95 -21.83
CA VAL A 418 13.31 4.99 -21.50
C VAL A 418 12.15 5.66 -20.76
N VAL A 419 12.42 6.71 -19.99
CA VAL A 419 11.40 7.40 -19.18
C VAL A 419 10.30 8.03 -20.03
N PRO A 420 10.60 8.83 -21.09
CA PRO A 420 9.57 9.37 -21.97
C PRO A 420 8.66 8.29 -22.56
N ALA A 421 9.19 7.11 -22.91
CA ALA A 421 8.37 6.02 -23.42
C ALA A 421 7.41 5.46 -22.36
N ALA A 422 7.87 5.26 -21.12
CA ALA A 422 6.98 4.83 -20.04
C ALA A 422 5.85 5.85 -19.74
N MET A 423 6.17 7.15 -19.83
CA MET A 423 5.20 8.23 -19.66
C MET A 423 4.21 8.32 -20.83
N MET A 424 4.69 8.18 -22.06
CA MET A 424 3.81 8.09 -23.23
C MET A 424 2.83 6.92 -23.11
N ALA A 425 3.25 5.77 -22.58
CA ALA A 425 2.37 4.62 -22.37
C ALA A 425 1.29 4.93 -21.33
N ARG A 426 1.67 5.57 -20.20
CA ARG A 426 0.71 6.06 -19.20
C ARG A 426 -0.33 6.98 -19.83
N ASP A 427 0.12 7.95 -20.62
CA ASP A 427 -0.76 8.94 -21.24
C ASP A 427 -1.69 8.31 -22.27
N ALA A 428 -1.19 7.34 -23.04
CA ALA A 428 -2.00 6.57 -23.99
C ALA A 428 -3.07 5.75 -23.29
N VAL A 429 -2.72 5.04 -22.20
CA VAL A 429 -3.68 4.25 -21.40
C VAL A 429 -4.75 5.16 -20.79
N ASN A 430 -4.37 6.29 -20.19
CA ASN A 430 -5.32 7.21 -19.55
C ASN A 430 -6.26 7.92 -20.54
N LYS A 431 -5.88 7.97 -21.82
CA LYS A 431 -6.70 8.55 -22.89
C LYS A 431 -7.73 7.56 -23.45
N ASP A 432 -7.52 6.26 -23.28
CA ASP A 432 -8.40 5.22 -23.77
C ASP A 432 -9.52 4.93 -22.76
N ASP A 433 -10.75 5.36 -23.07
CA ASP A 433 -11.91 5.14 -22.20
C ASP A 433 -12.36 3.66 -22.13
N SER A 434 -11.81 2.75 -22.95
CA SER A 434 -12.16 1.32 -22.94
C SER A 434 -11.39 0.50 -21.90
N ILE A 435 -10.30 1.06 -21.38
CA ILE A 435 -9.37 0.43 -20.44
C ILE A 435 -9.31 1.30 -19.18
N LEU A 436 -9.41 0.69 -18.01
CA LEU A 436 -9.32 1.41 -16.72
C LEU A 436 -10.31 2.59 -16.61
N GLU A 437 -11.57 2.39 -17.05
CA GLU A 437 -12.61 3.44 -17.15
C GLU A 437 -12.74 4.32 -15.87
N ASP A 438 -12.74 3.69 -14.69
CA ASP A 438 -12.87 4.34 -13.38
C ASP A 438 -11.53 4.73 -12.72
N TYR A 439 -10.40 4.57 -13.41
CA TYR A 439 -9.06 4.69 -12.84
C TYR A 439 -8.12 5.58 -13.66
N VAL A 440 -7.11 6.14 -13.00
CA VAL A 440 -6.01 6.90 -13.65
C VAL A 440 -4.71 6.22 -13.30
N LEU A 441 -3.94 5.83 -14.30
CA LEU A 441 -2.63 5.22 -14.14
C LEU A 441 -1.58 6.31 -13.95
N GLU A 442 -0.71 6.13 -12.96
CA GLU A 442 0.46 6.97 -12.70
C GLU A 442 1.74 6.15 -12.62
N VAL A 443 2.82 6.67 -13.19
CA VAL A 443 4.14 6.03 -13.16
C VAL A 443 5.07 6.89 -12.32
N GLN A 444 5.51 6.36 -11.18
CA GLN A 444 6.49 7.04 -10.31
C GLN A 444 7.92 6.70 -10.74
N LEU A 445 8.85 7.64 -10.57
CA LEU A 445 10.24 7.49 -10.99
C LEU A 445 11.18 7.43 -9.79
N MET A 446 12.12 6.48 -9.80
CA MET A 446 13.28 6.42 -8.91
C MET A 446 14.54 6.04 -9.68
N ASP A 447 15.69 6.55 -9.22
CA ASP A 447 16.98 6.30 -9.85
C ASP A 447 17.70 5.09 -9.22
N GLY A 448 17.76 4.00 -9.96
CA GLY A 448 18.45 2.77 -9.53
C GLY A 448 19.96 2.79 -9.77
N GLN A 449 20.48 3.73 -10.56
CA GLN A 449 21.89 3.85 -10.94
C GLN A 449 22.61 2.59 -11.46
N CYS A 450 21.86 1.56 -11.84
CA CYS A 450 22.37 0.21 -12.09
C CYS A 450 23.27 -0.35 -10.95
N LYS A 451 23.03 0.09 -9.70
CA LYS A 451 23.71 -0.45 -8.52
C LYS A 451 22.72 -1.23 -7.64
N PRO A 452 23.06 -2.44 -7.18
CA PRO A 452 22.13 -3.27 -6.42
C PRO A 452 21.60 -2.60 -5.14
N ASP A 453 22.44 -1.84 -4.44
CA ASP A 453 22.09 -1.09 -3.23
C ASP A 453 21.06 0.03 -3.51
N MET A 454 21.29 0.84 -4.53
CA MET A 454 20.38 1.93 -4.95
C MET A 454 19.04 1.38 -5.46
N VAL A 455 19.08 0.28 -6.20
CA VAL A 455 17.89 -0.43 -6.68
C VAL A 455 17.05 -0.98 -5.52
N MET A 456 17.69 -1.61 -4.53
CA MET A 456 17.01 -2.09 -3.31
C MET A 456 16.45 -0.94 -2.47
N MET A 457 17.19 0.17 -2.33
CA MET A 457 16.71 1.36 -1.63
C MET A 457 15.44 1.92 -2.30
N SER A 458 15.44 2.03 -3.63
CA SER A 458 14.27 2.49 -4.40
C SER A 458 13.06 1.58 -4.20
N PHE A 459 13.28 0.26 -4.22
CA PHE A 459 12.21 -0.71 -3.95
C PHE A 459 11.62 -0.54 -2.54
N ILE A 460 12.46 -0.38 -1.52
CA ILE A 460 12.02 -0.14 -0.14
C ILE A 460 11.23 1.17 -0.03
N GLN A 461 11.67 2.22 -0.73
CA GLN A 461 10.97 3.51 -0.74
C GLN A 461 9.54 3.39 -1.30
N TYR A 462 9.28 2.53 -2.28
CA TYR A 462 7.91 2.27 -2.72
C TYR A 462 7.09 1.50 -1.68
N ILE A 463 7.67 0.51 -1.01
CA ILE A 463 6.96 -0.32 -0.02
C ILE A 463 6.48 0.48 1.19
N ILE A 464 7.26 1.47 1.63
CA ILE A 464 6.94 2.28 2.81
C ILE A 464 5.93 3.40 2.52
N GLN A 465 5.56 3.64 1.26
CA GLN A 465 4.54 4.62 0.90
C GLN A 465 3.15 4.18 1.37
N ALA A 466 2.30 5.14 1.74
CA ALA A 466 0.93 4.86 2.17
C ALA A 466 0.11 4.22 1.05
N GLU A 467 0.43 4.57 -0.20
CA GLU A 467 -0.23 4.16 -1.43
C GLU A 467 0.26 2.80 -1.95
N PHE A 468 1.20 2.12 -1.27
CA PHE A 468 1.80 0.87 -1.76
C PHE A 468 0.74 -0.18 -2.14
N LYS A 469 -0.38 -0.24 -1.42
CA LYS A 469 -1.49 -1.17 -1.73
C LYS A 469 -2.15 -0.94 -3.09
N GLN A 470 -2.02 0.26 -3.65
CA GLN A 470 -2.51 0.66 -4.97
C GLN A 470 -1.44 0.53 -6.06
N PHE A 471 -0.24 0.02 -5.74
CA PHE A 471 0.79 -0.27 -6.74
C PHE A 471 0.48 -1.58 -7.46
N LEU A 472 0.39 -1.52 -8.80
CA LEU A 472 0.24 -2.70 -9.65
C LEU A 472 1.52 -3.56 -9.65
N GLY A 473 2.67 -2.91 -9.45
CA GLY A 473 3.98 -3.56 -9.44
C GLY A 473 5.11 -2.58 -9.66
N ILE A 474 6.28 -3.15 -9.95
CA ILE A 474 7.52 -2.43 -10.23
C ILE A 474 7.91 -2.62 -11.70
N LEU A 475 8.13 -1.50 -12.38
CA LEU A 475 8.73 -1.44 -13.71
C LEU A 475 10.25 -1.29 -13.56
N GLY A 476 11.02 -2.22 -14.13
CA GLY A 476 12.46 -2.32 -13.92
C GLY A 476 12.82 -3.22 -12.74
N PRO A 477 14.09 -3.22 -12.27
CA PRO A 477 15.22 -2.42 -12.76
C PRO A 477 15.70 -2.83 -14.16
N ALA A 478 16.53 -1.95 -14.75
CA ALA A 478 17.10 -2.12 -16.07
C ALA A 478 18.25 -3.13 -16.16
N CYS A 479 19.16 -3.12 -15.17
CA CYS A 479 20.43 -3.84 -15.27
C CYS A 479 20.33 -5.30 -14.79
N SER A 480 20.95 -6.21 -15.54
CA SER A 480 20.95 -7.65 -15.23
C SER A 480 21.59 -8.00 -13.88
N ASN A 481 22.58 -7.23 -13.44
CA ASN A 481 23.23 -7.44 -12.14
C ASN A 481 22.38 -6.99 -10.95
N THR A 482 21.31 -6.22 -11.17
CA THR A 482 20.49 -5.64 -10.10
C THR A 482 19.13 -6.31 -9.94
N ILE A 483 18.71 -7.15 -10.90
CA ILE A 483 17.36 -7.71 -10.91
C ILE A 483 17.19 -8.90 -9.95
N GLU A 484 18.23 -9.71 -9.74
CA GLU A 484 18.14 -10.93 -8.93
C GLU A 484 17.73 -10.67 -7.46
N PRO A 485 18.28 -9.67 -6.74
CA PRO A 485 17.85 -9.34 -5.38
C PRO A 485 16.39 -8.92 -5.31
N ILE A 486 15.94 -8.03 -6.21
CA ILE A 486 14.54 -7.56 -6.24
C ILE A 486 13.60 -8.70 -6.57
N ALA A 487 13.91 -9.49 -7.61
CA ALA A 487 13.08 -10.64 -7.98
C ALA A 487 12.94 -11.63 -6.82
N GLY A 488 14.03 -11.88 -6.08
CA GLY A 488 14.01 -12.76 -4.91
C GLY A 488 13.17 -12.22 -3.75
N VAL A 489 13.20 -10.91 -3.50
CA VAL A 489 12.47 -10.26 -2.40
C VAL A 489 10.99 -10.01 -2.76
N SER A 490 10.67 -9.84 -4.04
CA SER A 490 9.31 -9.56 -4.55
C SER A 490 8.27 -10.56 -4.05
N LYS A 491 8.65 -11.84 -3.87
CA LYS A 491 7.75 -12.90 -3.36
C LYS A 491 7.24 -12.64 -1.95
N HIS A 492 8.02 -11.95 -1.12
CA HIS A 492 7.66 -11.64 0.27
C HIS A 492 6.69 -10.47 0.35
N PHE A 493 6.83 -9.51 -0.55
CA PHE A 493 5.95 -8.34 -0.66
C PHE A 493 4.78 -8.54 -1.62
N LYS A 494 4.72 -9.70 -2.30
CA LYS A 494 3.63 -10.06 -3.24
C LYS A 494 3.48 -8.99 -4.33
N THR A 495 4.61 -8.59 -4.89
CA THR A 495 4.70 -7.50 -5.87
C THR A 495 5.19 -8.04 -7.19
N VAL A 496 4.49 -7.74 -8.27
CA VAL A 496 4.94 -8.09 -9.62
C VAL A 496 6.08 -7.16 -10.04
N VAL A 497 7.12 -7.72 -10.66
CA VAL A 497 8.28 -6.99 -11.17
C VAL A 497 8.43 -7.30 -12.66
N ILE A 498 8.33 -6.28 -13.51
CA ILE A 498 8.50 -6.41 -14.97
C ILE A 498 9.76 -5.64 -15.39
N SER A 499 10.83 -6.35 -15.72
CA SER A 499 12.03 -5.71 -16.27
C SER A 499 11.92 -5.50 -17.79
N TYR A 500 12.34 -4.33 -18.25
CA TYR A 500 12.30 -3.97 -19.68
C TYR A 500 13.66 -4.11 -20.39
N SER A 501 14.76 -4.36 -19.67
CA SER A 501 16.11 -4.46 -20.28
C SER A 501 17.07 -5.47 -19.64
N ALA A 502 16.67 -6.22 -18.61
CA ALA A 502 17.55 -7.20 -17.97
C ALA A 502 17.62 -8.53 -18.75
N GLU A 503 18.44 -8.57 -19.79
CA GLU A 503 18.56 -9.72 -20.71
C GLU A 503 19.36 -10.89 -20.14
N GLY A 504 20.33 -10.62 -19.26
CA GLY A 504 21.38 -11.55 -18.85
C GLY A 504 21.01 -12.49 -17.71
N ALA A 505 20.21 -12.02 -16.74
CA ALA A 505 19.91 -12.80 -15.54
C ALA A 505 19.00 -14.00 -15.86
N VAL A 506 19.42 -15.19 -15.43
CA VAL A 506 18.65 -16.44 -15.60
C VAL A 506 17.69 -16.64 -14.41
N LEU A 507 16.48 -16.09 -14.52
CA LEU A 507 15.45 -16.11 -13.47
C LEU A 507 14.25 -17.01 -13.82
N THR A 508 14.51 -18.26 -14.22
CA THR A 508 13.49 -19.18 -14.74
C THR A 508 12.75 -20.00 -13.67
N ASP A 509 13.30 -20.11 -12.47
CA ASP A 509 12.69 -20.85 -11.37
C ASP A 509 11.47 -20.09 -10.82
N ARG A 510 10.26 -20.55 -11.18
CA ARG A 510 8.99 -19.99 -10.72
C ARG A 510 8.70 -20.23 -9.24
N GLU A 511 9.32 -21.23 -8.60
CA GLU A 511 9.23 -21.39 -7.14
C GLU A 511 10.05 -20.30 -6.44
N LYS A 512 11.21 -19.92 -7.00
CA LYS A 512 12.08 -18.87 -6.45
C LYS A 512 11.62 -17.45 -6.81
N TYR A 513 11.14 -17.25 -8.03
CA TYR A 513 10.77 -15.94 -8.61
C TYR A 513 9.34 -15.96 -9.20
N PRO A 514 8.30 -16.16 -8.38
CA PRO A 514 6.92 -16.33 -8.85
C PRO A 514 6.34 -15.07 -9.52
N TYR A 515 6.79 -13.88 -9.11
CA TYR A 515 6.21 -12.60 -9.52
C TYR A 515 7.10 -11.81 -10.49
N PHE A 516 8.15 -12.43 -11.03
CA PHE A 516 9.05 -11.80 -11.98
C PHE A 516 8.64 -12.06 -13.43
N PHE A 517 8.67 -11.01 -14.24
CA PHE A 517 8.51 -11.04 -15.69
C PHE A 517 9.50 -10.08 -16.37
N ARG A 518 9.69 -10.25 -17.67
CA ARG A 518 10.40 -9.27 -18.50
C ARG A 518 9.82 -9.19 -19.91
N THR A 519 9.65 -7.97 -20.40
CA THR A 519 9.20 -7.70 -21.78
C THR A 519 10.32 -7.85 -22.80
N ILE A 520 11.58 -7.80 -22.35
CA ILE A 520 12.74 -8.14 -23.18
C ILE A 520 13.03 -9.64 -23.19
N GLY A 521 13.74 -10.10 -24.23
CA GLY A 521 14.20 -11.48 -24.36
C GLY A 521 15.30 -11.85 -23.36
N GLU A 522 15.49 -13.16 -23.18
CA GLU A 522 16.57 -13.72 -22.36
C GLU A 522 17.76 -14.13 -23.22
N ASN A 523 18.99 -13.77 -22.81
CA ASN A 523 20.22 -14.10 -23.54
C ASN A 523 20.42 -15.59 -23.82
N ARG A 524 19.80 -16.47 -23.03
CA ARG A 524 19.71 -17.91 -23.30
C ARG A 524 19.20 -18.20 -24.71
N GLN A 525 18.41 -17.33 -25.34
CA GLN A 525 17.93 -17.48 -26.71
C GLN A 525 19.07 -17.35 -27.74
N PHE A 526 20.15 -16.62 -27.44
CA PHE A 526 21.32 -16.51 -28.33
C PHE A 526 21.99 -17.85 -28.59
N LYS A 527 21.84 -18.84 -27.70
CA LYS A 527 22.45 -20.16 -27.92
C LYS A 527 21.92 -20.85 -29.18
N ALA A 528 20.63 -20.67 -29.48
CA ALA A 528 20.00 -21.22 -30.67
C ALA A 528 20.51 -20.50 -31.92
N VAL A 529 20.65 -19.18 -31.84
CA VAL A 529 21.20 -18.35 -32.92
C VAL A 529 22.63 -18.75 -33.25
N TYR A 530 23.51 -18.84 -32.24
CA TYR A 530 24.89 -19.28 -32.43
C TYR A 530 24.95 -20.68 -33.04
N LEU A 531 24.19 -21.65 -32.52
CA LEU A 531 24.19 -23.01 -33.06
C LEU A 531 23.84 -23.03 -34.56
N GLN A 532 22.72 -22.41 -34.93
CA GLN A 532 22.27 -22.41 -36.33
C GLN A 532 23.20 -21.61 -37.24
N LEU A 533 23.66 -20.44 -36.80
CA LEU A 533 24.58 -19.59 -37.56
C LEU A 533 25.91 -20.32 -37.83
N LEU A 534 26.50 -20.94 -36.80
CA LEU A 534 27.76 -21.67 -36.93
C LEU A 534 27.62 -22.89 -37.85
N GLN A 535 26.49 -23.59 -37.80
CA GLN A 535 26.19 -24.71 -38.70
C GLN A 535 26.07 -24.25 -40.15
N GLN A 536 25.32 -23.17 -40.41
CA GLN A 536 25.14 -22.62 -41.75
C GLN A 536 26.47 -22.13 -42.36
N LEU A 537 27.32 -21.52 -41.55
CA LEU A 537 28.63 -21.01 -41.98
C LEU A 537 29.74 -22.08 -41.95
N GLY A 538 29.44 -23.29 -41.48
CA GLY A 538 30.41 -24.40 -41.38
C GLY A 538 31.53 -24.15 -40.36
N TRP A 539 31.33 -23.28 -39.38
CA TRP A 539 32.31 -22.96 -38.34
C TRP A 539 32.25 -23.99 -37.21
N LYS A 540 33.37 -24.67 -36.95
CA LYS A 540 33.45 -25.80 -36.00
C LYS A 540 34.27 -25.52 -34.73
N ARG A 541 34.81 -24.31 -34.61
CA ARG A 541 35.86 -23.94 -33.65
C ARG A 541 35.59 -22.54 -33.12
N VAL A 542 35.20 -22.43 -31.86
CA VAL A 542 34.79 -21.16 -31.22
C VAL A 542 35.51 -21.00 -29.88
N ALA A 543 35.87 -19.78 -29.53
CA ALA A 543 36.36 -19.40 -28.20
C ALA A 543 35.52 -18.24 -27.63
N SER A 544 35.53 -18.06 -26.32
CA SER A 544 34.92 -16.90 -25.65
C SER A 544 35.85 -16.27 -24.63
N LEU A 545 35.73 -14.94 -24.51
CA LEU A 545 36.38 -14.13 -23.49
C LEU A 545 35.34 -13.27 -22.79
N THR A 546 35.21 -13.43 -21.48
CA THR A 546 34.23 -12.67 -20.68
C THR A 546 34.79 -12.12 -19.40
N GLU A 547 34.08 -11.16 -18.83
CA GLU A 547 34.38 -10.64 -17.49
C GLU A 547 33.78 -11.56 -16.41
N ASP A 548 34.53 -11.80 -15.33
CA ASP A 548 34.05 -12.65 -14.24
C ASP A 548 33.03 -11.94 -13.34
N GLY A 549 32.03 -12.69 -12.89
CA GLY A 549 30.92 -12.16 -12.08
C GLY A 549 29.81 -11.43 -12.86
N GLU A 550 29.92 -11.30 -14.18
CA GLU A 550 28.90 -10.64 -15.00
C GLU A 550 27.75 -11.56 -15.41
N LYS A 551 26.51 -11.10 -15.18
CA LYS A 551 25.29 -11.88 -15.48
C LYS A 551 25.02 -12.01 -16.98
N TYR A 552 25.44 -11.04 -17.79
CA TYR A 552 25.13 -11.03 -19.23
C TYR A 552 25.71 -12.25 -19.98
N ALA A 553 26.88 -12.73 -19.53
CA ALA A 553 27.61 -13.86 -20.11
C ALA A 553 27.19 -15.25 -19.58
N GLU A 554 26.22 -15.35 -18.66
CA GLU A 554 25.85 -16.64 -18.02
C GLU A 554 25.41 -17.72 -19.04
N TYR A 555 24.82 -17.30 -20.17
CA TYR A 555 24.37 -18.21 -21.23
C TYR A 555 25.51 -18.98 -21.91
N LEU A 556 26.77 -18.50 -21.85
CA LEU A 556 27.90 -19.12 -22.55
C LEU A 556 28.24 -20.51 -22.04
N SER A 557 28.02 -20.78 -20.76
CA SER A 557 28.17 -22.13 -20.18
C SER A 557 27.22 -23.13 -20.86
N GLN A 558 25.96 -22.76 -21.01
CA GLN A 558 24.96 -23.58 -21.70
C GLN A 558 25.21 -23.64 -23.22
N LEU A 559 25.76 -22.57 -23.81
CA LEU A 559 26.17 -22.57 -25.21
C LEU A 559 27.29 -23.58 -25.44
N GLN A 560 28.29 -23.65 -24.54
CA GLN A 560 29.38 -24.62 -24.63
C GLN A 560 28.83 -26.06 -24.70
N ASP A 561 27.98 -26.45 -23.74
CA ASP A 561 27.36 -27.77 -23.72
C ASP A 561 26.57 -28.06 -25.02
N LEU A 562 25.82 -27.07 -25.50
CA LEU A 562 25.01 -27.18 -26.71
C LEU A 562 25.86 -27.36 -27.97
N LEU A 563 26.95 -26.60 -28.11
CA LEU A 563 27.85 -26.68 -29.25
C LEU A 563 28.63 -28.00 -29.26
N GLU A 564 29.13 -28.44 -28.11
CA GLU A 564 29.84 -29.71 -27.97
C GLU A 564 28.95 -30.90 -28.36
N ALA A 565 27.69 -30.91 -27.90
CA ALA A 565 26.70 -31.91 -28.29
C ALA A 565 26.41 -31.94 -29.80
N ASN A 566 26.61 -30.83 -30.50
CA ASN A 566 26.40 -30.68 -31.94
C ASN A 566 27.71 -30.72 -32.75
N LYS A 567 28.79 -31.29 -32.19
CA LYS A 567 30.10 -31.47 -32.87
C LYS A 567 30.79 -30.16 -33.28
N ILE A 568 30.52 -29.07 -32.55
CA ILE A 568 31.24 -27.80 -32.64
C ILE A 568 32.10 -27.68 -31.39
N SER A 569 33.42 -27.54 -31.55
CA SER A 569 34.36 -27.48 -30.43
C SER A 569 34.42 -26.07 -29.84
N PHE A 570 34.11 -25.97 -28.55
CA PHE A 570 34.36 -24.79 -27.73
C PHE A 570 35.78 -24.88 -27.16
N ILE A 571 36.72 -24.19 -27.79
CA ILE A 571 38.16 -24.44 -27.59
C ILE A 571 38.64 -23.81 -26.29
N ALA A 572 38.17 -22.60 -25.99
CA ALA A 572 38.46 -21.90 -24.75
C ALA A 572 37.28 -21.06 -24.31
N ASN A 573 36.94 -21.16 -23.03
CA ASN A 573 36.04 -20.26 -22.32
C ASN A 573 36.84 -19.57 -21.22
N ARG A 574 37.37 -18.38 -21.50
CA ARG A 574 38.24 -17.64 -20.57
C ARG A 574 37.49 -16.50 -19.90
N LYS A 575 37.73 -16.35 -18.60
CA LYS A 575 37.21 -15.25 -17.80
C LYS A 575 38.35 -14.42 -17.24
N PHE A 576 38.22 -13.10 -17.28
CA PHE A 576 39.17 -12.17 -16.65
C PHE A 576 38.52 -11.48 -15.44
N PRO A 577 39.31 -11.13 -14.40
CA PRO A 577 38.77 -10.52 -13.19
C PRO A 577 38.24 -9.10 -13.44
N ARG A 578 37.18 -8.73 -12.72
CA ARG A 578 36.51 -7.43 -12.81
C ARG A 578 37.43 -6.25 -12.44
N VAL A 579 38.18 -6.41 -11.34
CA VAL A 579 39.20 -5.43 -10.94
C VAL A 579 40.46 -5.70 -11.75
N ARG A 580 40.76 -4.80 -12.69
CA ARG A 580 41.94 -4.88 -13.54
C ARG A 580 43.14 -4.32 -12.80
N GLU A 581 43.69 -5.08 -11.87
CA GLU A 581 45.00 -4.77 -11.29
C GLU A 581 46.09 -5.01 -12.35
N THR A 582 46.31 -4.07 -13.26
CA THR A 582 47.45 -4.07 -14.19
C THR A 582 47.63 -5.35 -15.05
N GLN A 583 46.62 -6.23 -15.13
CA GLN A 583 46.72 -7.45 -15.93
C GLN A 583 46.50 -7.13 -17.40
N ASN A 584 47.54 -7.38 -18.21
CA ASN A 584 47.56 -7.13 -19.63
C ASN A 584 46.61 -8.09 -20.37
N MET A 585 45.55 -7.57 -21.01
CA MET A 585 44.59 -8.33 -21.81
C MET A 585 45.26 -9.15 -22.94
N SER A 586 46.49 -8.79 -23.32
CA SER A 586 47.34 -9.53 -24.27
C SER A 586 47.43 -11.02 -23.97
N GLN A 587 47.54 -11.44 -22.71
CA GLN A 587 47.78 -12.85 -22.35
C GLN A 587 46.65 -13.77 -22.84
N TYR A 588 45.39 -13.33 -22.73
CA TYR A 588 44.24 -14.10 -23.18
C TYR A 588 44.21 -14.23 -24.71
N LEU A 589 44.64 -13.18 -25.41
CA LEU A 589 44.75 -13.19 -26.87
C LEU A 589 45.93 -14.06 -27.36
N ASP A 590 47.02 -14.09 -26.61
CA ASP A 590 48.18 -14.96 -26.89
C ASP A 590 47.78 -16.45 -26.78
N GLU A 591 46.99 -16.81 -25.75
CA GLU A 591 46.40 -18.14 -25.62
C GLU A 591 45.48 -18.47 -26.82
N PHE A 592 44.60 -17.54 -27.22
CA PHE A 592 43.72 -17.76 -28.37
C PHE A 592 44.48 -17.95 -29.69
N GLN A 593 45.59 -17.24 -29.89
CA GLN A 593 46.48 -17.49 -31.03
C GLN A 593 47.12 -18.87 -30.97
N ALA A 594 47.63 -19.27 -29.80
CA ALA A 594 48.25 -20.59 -29.60
C ALA A 594 47.25 -21.74 -29.86
N GLU A 595 46.00 -21.58 -29.43
CA GLU A 595 44.92 -22.54 -29.64
C GLU A 595 44.25 -22.43 -31.04
N ARG A 596 44.72 -21.50 -31.87
CA ARG A 596 44.22 -21.22 -33.23
C ARG A 596 42.71 -20.91 -33.25
N ALA A 597 42.24 -20.14 -32.28
CA ALA A 597 40.87 -19.63 -32.24
C ALA A 597 40.70 -18.51 -33.27
N ARG A 598 39.74 -18.66 -34.19
CA ARG A 598 39.43 -17.65 -35.22
C ARG A 598 38.06 -17.00 -35.02
N ILE A 599 37.12 -17.73 -34.42
CA ILE A 599 35.79 -17.23 -34.08
C ILE A 599 35.79 -16.99 -32.56
N ILE A 600 35.60 -15.73 -32.16
CA ILE A 600 35.74 -15.30 -30.77
C ILE A 600 34.46 -14.58 -30.34
N ILE A 601 33.86 -15.02 -29.25
CA ILE A 601 32.72 -14.37 -28.60
C ILE A 601 33.26 -13.53 -27.44
N GLY A 602 33.22 -12.21 -27.59
CA GLY A 602 33.57 -11.27 -26.53
C GLY A 602 32.30 -10.79 -25.82
N ASP A 603 32.25 -10.92 -24.49
CA ASP A 603 31.12 -10.45 -23.69
C ASP A 603 31.61 -9.76 -22.41
N PHE A 604 31.70 -8.43 -22.48
CA PHE A 604 32.33 -7.55 -21.47
C PHE A 604 31.97 -6.09 -21.76
N TYR A 605 32.10 -5.15 -20.81
CA TYR A 605 31.72 -3.73 -21.01
C TYR A 605 32.66 -2.92 -21.90
N ASP A 606 32.21 -1.72 -22.29
CA ASP A 606 32.92 -0.70 -23.09
C ASP A 606 34.40 -0.55 -22.72
N SER A 607 34.72 -0.48 -21.43
CA SER A 607 36.11 -0.32 -20.96
C SER A 607 36.97 -1.54 -21.26
N ALA A 608 36.42 -2.76 -21.18
CA ALA A 608 37.11 -4.00 -21.55
C ALA A 608 37.26 -4.07 -23.05
N ALA A 609 36.19 -3.74 -23.77
CA ALA A 609 36.16 -3.79 -25.21
C ALA A 609 37.24 -2.91 -25.83
N ARG A 610 37.44 -1.69 -25.31
CA ARG A 610 38.54 -0.82 -25.76
C ARG A 610 39.91 -1.48 -25.59
N ALA A 611 40.17 -2.07 -24.42
CA ALA A 611 41.46 -2.69 -24.12
C ALA A 611 41.70 -3.96 -24.96
N VAL A 612 40.71 -4.85 -25.01
CA VAL A 612 40.77 -6.11 -25.77
C VAL A 612 40.93 -5.85 -27.26
N MET A 613 40.12 -4.94 -27.83
CA MET A 613 40.18 -4.66 -29.27
C MET A 613 41.45 -3.89 -29.67
N CYS A 614 41.98 -3.04 -28.80
CA CYS A 614 43.29 -2.40 -29.03
C CYS A 614 44.42 -3.45 -29.07
N GLU A 615 44.45 -4.40 -28.13
CA GLU A 615 45.44 -5.49 -28.16
C GLU A 615 45.20 -6.45 -29.34
N ALA A 616 43.95 -6.71 -29.72
CA ALA A 616 43.61 -7.49 -30.90
C ALA A 616 44.13 -6.84 -32.19
N TYR A 617 44.02 -5.51 -32.32
CA TYR A 617 44.58 -4.77 -33.45
C TYR A 617 46.10 -4.94 -33.55
N LYS A 618 46.82 -4.71 -32.45
CA LYS A 618 48.29 -4.86 -32.40
C LYS A 618 48.76 -6.26 -32.76
N LYS A 619 47.98 -7.28 -32.40
CA LYS A 619 48.28 -8.70 -32.69
C LYS A 619 47.79 -9.17 -34.05
N GLY A 620 47.19 -8.30 -34.87
CA GLY A 620 46.60 -8.67 -36.15
C GLY A 620 45.47 -9.69 -36.01
N MET A 621 44.65 -9.56 -34.96
CA MET A 621 43.47 -10.40 -34.69
C MET A 621 42.18 -9.72 -35.12
N THR A 622 42.16 -9.14 -36.33
CA THR A 622 41.01 -8.40 -36.87
C THR A 622 40.33 -9.16 -38.00
N ALA A 623 39.17 -8.68 -38.47
CA ALA A 623 38.48 -9.23 -39.64
C ALA A 623 39.36 -9.28 -40.89
N LYS A 624 40.21 -8.26 -41.09
CA LYS A 624 41.19 -8.19 -42.20
C LYS A 624 42.21 -9.33 -42.16
N ASN A 625 42.49 -9.87 -40.98
CA ASN A 625 43.41 -10.98 -40.76
C ASN A 625 42.70 -12.35 -40.65
N GLY A 626 41.40 -12.41 -40.98
CA GLY A 626 40.60 -13.64 -40.95
C GLY A 626 40.09 -14.05 -39.57
N TYR A 627 39.96 -13.11 -38.63
CA TYR A 627 39.29 -13.36 -37.34
C TYR A 627 37.86 -12.83 -37.35
N VAL A 628 36.98 -13.48 -36.61
CA VAL A 628 35.59 -13.05 -36.44
C VAL A 628 35.34 -12.80 -34.98
N TRP A 629 34.93 -11.57 -34.66
CA TRP A 629 34.54 -11.16 -33.33
C TRP A 629 33.02 -11.04 -33.26
N PHE A 630 32.43 -11.64 -32.22
CA PHE A 630 31.09 -11.29 -31.76
C PHE A 630 31.24 -10.34 -30.58
N LEU A 631 30.68 -9.14 -30.69
CA LEU A 631 30.67 -8.14 -29.62
C LEU A 631 29.23 -7.75 -29.28
N PRO A 632 28.93 -7.38 -28.02
CA PRO A 632 27.59 -6.99 -27.61
C PRO A 632 27.11 -5.70 -28.29
N ARG A 633 25.80 -5.63 -28.59
CA ARG A 633 25.19 -4.45 -29.22
C ARG A 633 24.91 -3.30 -28.23
N TRP A 634 24.85 -3.58 -26.94
CA TRP A 634 24.48 -2.60 -25.90
C TRP A 634 25.58 -1.61 -25.53
N PHE A 635 26.73 -1.65 -26.21
CA PHE A 635 27.78 -0.64 -26.06
C PHE A 635 27.30 0.77 -26.39
N SER A 636 27.89 1.76 -25.71
CA SER A 636 27.67 3.18 -26.01
C SER A 636 28.00 3.46 -27.48
N ARG A 637 27.22 4.28 -28.19
CA ARG A 637 27.38 4.48 -29.65
C ARG A 637 28.80 4.90 -30.05
N ASP A 638 29.51 5.57 -29.16
CA ASP A 638 30.85 6.12 -29.33
C ASP A 638 31.95 5.37 -28.56
N TRP A 639 31.66 4.19 -27.98
CA TRP A 639 32.57 3.45 -27.08
C TRP A 639 34.00 3.24 -27.61
N PHE A 640 34.14 3.18 -28.95
CA PHE A 640 35.38 2.92 -29.67
C PHE A 640 36.23 4.17 -29.96
N HIS A 641 35.74 5.39 -29.63
CA HIS A 641 36.48 6.64 -29.76
C HIS A 641 37.60 6.75 -28.71
N ALA A 642 38.62 5.89 -28.82
CA ALA A 642 39.71 5.78 -27.85
C ALA A 642 40.43 7.10 -27.59
N SER A 643 40.64 7.94 -28.62
CA SER A 643 41.30 9.24 -28.44
C SER A 643 40.52 10.20 -27.53
N HIS A 644 39.18 10.13 -27.53
CA HIS A 644 38.32 10.92 -26.65
C HIS A 644 38.39 10.40 -25.21
N TYR A 645 38.17 9.09 -25.03
CA TYR A 645 38.18 8.46 -23.72
C TYR A 645 39.55 8.48 -23.05
N ASN A 646 40.65 8.42 -23.80
CA ASN A 646 42.00 8.55 -23.26
C ASN A 646 42.27 9.91 -22.60
N GLN A 647 41.51 10.96 -22.96
CA GLN A 647 41.64 12.29 -22.36
C GLN A 647 40.82 12.44 -21.07
N ILE A 648 39.67 11.75 -20.98
CA ILE A 648 38.67 11.94 -19.92
C ILE A 648 38.78 10.88 -18.82
N LEU A 649 39.16 9.65 -19.15
CA LEU A 649 39.19 8.54 -18.21
C LEU A 649 40.47 8.53 -17.35
N SER A 650 40.37 7.81 -16.22
CA SER A 650 41.50 7.51 -15.33
C SER A 650 42.63 6.83 -16.10
N ILE A 651 43.87 6.97 -15.62
CA ILE A 651 45.06 6.40 -16.27
C ILE A 651 44.92 4.89 -16.51
N GLU A 652 44.21 4.19 -15.63
CA GLU A 652 43.99 2.74 -15.64
C GLU A 652 43.07 2.26 -16.78
N GLU A 653 42.21 3.13 -17.32
CA GLU A 653 41.29 2.81 -18.43
C GLU A 653 41.80 3.27 -19.81
N ARG A 654 42.98 3.91 -19.85
CA ARG A 654 43.56 4.40 -21.10
C ARG A 654 44.09 3.26 -21.93
N VAL A 655 43.83 3.32 -23.23
CA VAL A 655 44.30 2.33 -24.19
C VAL A 655 45.36 2.95 -25.12
N PRO A 656 46.44 2.23 -25.44
CA PRO A 656 47.53 2.73 -26.28
C PRO A 656 47.19 2.76 -27.79
N CYS A 657 45.91 2.79 -28.17
CA CYS A 657 45.44 2.90 -29.54
C CYS A 657 44.69 4.21 -29.77
N ASN A 658 44.72 4.74 -31.00
CA ASN A 658 43.91 5.88 -31.41
C ASN A 658 42.56 5.44 -32.01
N THR A 659 41.65 6.40 -32.27
CA THR A 659 40.32 6.10 -32.80
C THR A 659 40.35 5.44 -34.19
N SER A 660 41.31 5.78 -35.06
CA SER A 660 41.41 5.16 -36.39
C SER A 660 41.81 3.69 -36.31
N GLU A 661 42.77 3.37 -35.44
CA GLU A 661 43.22 2.00 -35.17
C GLU A 661 42.08 1.18 -34.57
N MET A 662 41.33 1.76 -33.63
CA MET A 662 40.15 1.11 -33.06
C MET A 662 39.05 0.86 -34.09
N MET A 663 38.80 1.80 -34.99
CA MET A 663 37.83 1.61 -36.08
C MET A 663 38.24 0.45 -37.01
N GLU A 664 39.53 0.31 -37.32
CA GLU A 664 40.03 -0.86 -38.07
C GLU A 664 39.89 -2.15 -37.26
N ALA A 665 40.16 -2.11 -35.95
CA ALA A 665 40.06 -3.25 -35.06
C ALA A 665 38.65 -3.86 -35.01
N ILE A 666 37.63 -3.01 -34.90
CA ILE A 666 36.23 -3.44 -34.75
C ILE A 666 35.55 -3.69 -36.10
N ASN A 667 36.15 -3.28 -37.22
CA ASN A 667 35.48 -3.40 -38.51
C ASN A 667 35.18 -4.87 -38.85
N GLY A 668 33.94 -5.15 -39.26
CA GLY A 668 33.49 -6.50 -39.63
C GLY A 668 33.06 -7.39 -38.46
N HIS A 669 33.06 -6.91 -37.21
CA HIS A 669 32.52 -7.68 -36.08
C HIS A 669 31.00 -7.90 -36.24
N PHE A 670 30.52 -9.00 -35.65
CA PHE A 670 29.11 -9.33 -35.56
C PHE A 670 28.56 -8.95 -34.18
N SER A 671 27.27 -8.66 -34.11
CA SER A 671 26.54 -8.52 -32.85
C SER A 671 25.21 -9.23 -32.95
N LEU A 672 24.76 -9.80 -31.83
CA LEU A 672 23.39 -10.26 -31.68
C LEU A 672 22.62 -9.21 -30.89
N ALA A 673 21.42 -8.90 -31.35
CA ALA A 673 20.54 -7.95 -30.68
C ALA A 673 19.08 -8.34 -30.89
N TYR A 674 18.23 -8.10 -29.92
CA TYR A 674 16.79 -8.21 -30.13
C TYR A 674 16.30 -7.15 -31.11
N ALA A 675 15.22 -7.46 -31.83
CA ALA A 675 14.47 -6.46 -32.55
C ALA A 675 13.83 -5.50 -31.52
N TYR A 676 14.40 -4.31 -31.40
CA TYR A 676 13.95 -3.28 -30.44
C TYR A 676 12.54 -2.75 -30.75
N PHE A 677 12.16 -2.76 -32.03
CA PHE A 677 10.88 -2.31 -32.55
C PHE A 677 10.36 -3.30 -33.59
N ALA A 678 9.04 -3.36 -33.76
CA ALA A 678 8.44 -4.03 -34.92
C ALA A 678 8.64 -3.22 -36.21
N GLU A 679 8.18 -3.79 -37.33
CA GLU A 679 8.16 -3.10 -38.64
C GLU A 679 7.37 -1.78 -38.57
N GLU A 680 7.80 -0.76 -39.32
CA GLU A 680 7.26 0.60 -39.18
C GLU A 680 5.78 0.74 -39.56
N ASP A 681 5.28 -0.15 -40.40
CA ASP A 681 3.88 -0.23 -40.85
C ASP A 681 3.00 -1.13 -39.96
N ALA A 682 3.60 -1.85 -39.01
CA ALA A 682 2.85 -2.70 -38.07
C ALA A 682 1.94 -1.85 -37.18
N LEU A 683 0.69 -2.30 -37.03
CA LEU A 683 -0.29 -1.68 -36.14
C LEU A 683 -0.11 -2.19 -34.71
N MET A 684 -0.09 -1.27 -33.76
CA MET A 684 -0.03 -1.55 -32.32
C MET A 684 -1.42 -1.45 -31.66
N GLN A 685 -1.52 -1.80 -30.38
CA GLN A 685 -2.77 -1.82 -29.60
C GLN A 685 -3.58 -0.51 -29.64
N GLU A 686 -2.91 0.63 -29.84
CA GLU A 686 -3.55 1.95 -29.99
C GLU A 686 -4.12 2.22 -31.39
N SER A 687 -4.06 1.25 -32.31
CA SER A 687 -4.44 1.41 -33.73
C SER A 687 -3.63 2.47 -34.49
N ILE A 688 -2.40 2.77 -34.04
CA ILE A 688 -1.41 3.58 -34.76
C ILE A 688 -0.27 2.68 -35.27
N THR A 689 0.57 3.18 -36.18
CA THR A 689 1.74 2.42 -36.65
C THR A 689 2.96 2.64 -35.77
N VAL A 690 3.86 1.66 -35.72
CA VAL A 690 5.14 1.78 -34.98
C VAL A 690 6.00 2.94 -35.49
N GLY A 691 5.99 3.21 -36.80
CA GLY A 691 6.69 4.34 -37.39
C GLY A 691 6.12 5.70 -36.95
N GLU A 692 4.80 5.80 -36.78
CA GLU A 692 4.16 7.01 -36.23
C GLU A 692 4.51 7.19 -34.75
N TRP A 693 4.42 6.11 -33.96
CA TRP A 693 4.82 6.12 -32.56
C TRP A 693 6.28 6.57 -32.39
N ARG A 694 7.20 6.05 -33.22
CA ARG A 694 8.64 6.38 -33.13
C ARG A 694 8.89 7.87 -33.37
N LYS A 695 8.22 8.46 -34.36
CA LYS A 695 8.31 9.91 -34.62
C LYS A 695 7.83 10.74 -33.43
N ARG A 696 6.76 10.32 -32.76
CA ARG A 696 6.25 10.99 -31.55
C ARG A 696 7.25 10.84 -30.40
N TYR A 697 7.79 9.65 -30.20
CA TYR A 697 8.78 9.37 -29.16
C TYR A 697 10.07 10.18 -29.34
N GLU A 698 10.58 10.28 -30.57
CA GLU A 698 11.76 11.10 -30.87
C GLU A 698 11.50 12.59 -30.62
N ALA A 699 10.30 13.08 -30.97
CA ALA A 699 9.89 14.45 -30.68
C ALA A 699 9.77 14.72 -29.17
N GLU A 700 9.23 13.76 -28.40
CA GLU A 700 9.12 13.86 -26.93
C GLU A 700 10.50 13.86 -26.27
N CYS A 701 11.44 13.05 -26.76
CA CYS A 701 12.83 13.06 -26.28
C CYS A 701 13.53 14.40 -26.54
N ALA A 702 13.27 15.03 -27.69
CA ALA A 702 13.83 16.33 -28.06
C ALA A 702 13.21 17.49 -27.27
N ASN A 703 11.90 17.43 -27.02
CA ASN A 703 11.13 18.50 -26.38
C ASN A 703 10.90 18.28 -24.88
N SER A 704 11.50 17.23 -24.29
CA SER A 704 11.11 16.71 -22.97
C SER A 704 10.94 17.82 -21.93
N PRO A 705 9.70 18.09 -21.50
CA PRO A 705 9.46 19.04 -20.42
C PRO A 705 10.08 18.52 -19.13
N LYS A 706 10.33 19.41 -18.16
CA LYS A 706 10.71 19.02 -16.79
C LYS A 706 9.63 18.07 -16.24
N ILE A 707 9.82 16.75 -16.35
CA ILE A 707 8.91 15.75 -15.76
C ILE A 707 8.96 15.96 -14.25
N LYS A 708 7.89 16.55 -13.70
CA LYS A 708 7.74 16.80 -12.26
C LYS A 708 7.06 15.58 -11.63
N GLY A 709 7.83 14.54 -11.34
CA GLY A 709 7.37 13.36 -10.60
C GLY A 709 8.53 12.67 -9.90
N GLY A 710 8.44 12.46 -8.59
CA GLY A 710 9.44 11.70 -7.82
C GLY A 710 10.72 12.46 -7.42
N GLY A 711 10.77 13.80 -7.57
CA GLY A 711 11.93 14.60 -7.15
C GLY A 711 13.17 14.49 -8.04
N VAL A 712 13.06 13.86 -9.22
CA VAL A 712 14.17 13.71 -10.18
C VAL A 712 13.92 14.57 -11.43
N SER A 713 14.82 15.51 -11.71
CA SER A 713 14.79 16.31 -12.94
C SER A 713 15.56 15.61 -14.07
N LEU A 714 14.89 15.35 -15.19
CA LEU A 714 15.54 14.84 -16.40
C LEU A 714 16.35 15.96 -17.10
N PRO A 715 17.46 15.61 -17.78
CA PRO A 715 18.24 16.56 -18.59
C PRO A 715 17.46 17.04 -19.83
N GLU A 716 17.77 18.24 -20.30
CA GLU A 716 17.29 18.76 -21.60
C GLU A 716 17.97 18.01 -22.76
N ASN A 717 17.25 17.77 -23.87
CA ASN A 717 17.69 16.96 -25.02
C ASN A 717 18.08 15.52 -24.66
N ILE A 718 17.08 14.67 -24.44
CA ILE A 718 17.29 13.26 -24.14
C ILE A 718 17.57 12.49 -25.43
N HIS A 719 18.59 11.63 -25.45
CA HIS A 719 18.82 10.74 -26.58
C HIS A 719 17.83 9.56 -26.56
N PRO A 720 17.20 9.23 -27.72
CA PRO A 720 16.35 8.06 -27.84
C PRO A 720 17.07 6.76 -27.46
N SER A 721 16.37 5.92 -26.69
CA SER A 721 16.86 4.61 -26.25
C SER A 721 16.28 3.50 -27.12
N ASP A 722 17.13 2.55 -27.50
CA ASP A 722 16.71 1.33 -28.19
C ASP A 722 15.77 0.48 -27.29
N TYR A 723 15.84 0.62 -25.96
CA TYR A 723 15.00 -0.13 -25.00
C TYR A 723 13.63 0.51 -24.71
N ALA A 724 13.34 1.67 -25.32
CA ALA A 724 12.11 2.42 -25.09
C ALA A 724 10.84 1.60 -25.34
N GLY A 725 10.84 0.81 -26.42
CA GLY A 725 9.67 0.00 -26.79
C GLY A 725 9.31 -1.06 -25.75
N PHE A 726 10.31 -1.70 -25.13
CA PHE A 726 10.07 -2.73 -24.10
C PHE A 726 9.47 -2.14 -22.82
N ALA A 727 9.84 -0.91 -22.45
CA ALA A 727 9.25 -0.23 -21.30
C ALA A 727 7.83 0.26 -21.60
N TYR A 728 7.59 0.75 -22.82
CA TYR A 728 6.26 1.11 -23.31
C TYR A 728 5.30 -0.08 -23.19
N ASP A 729 5.70 -1.23 -23.73
CA ASP A 729 4.90 -2.44 -23.72
C ASP A 729 4.76 -3.04 -22.31
N ALA A 730 5.71 -2.81 -21.40
CA ALA A 730 5.60 -3.24 -20.00
C ALA A 730 4.52 -2.46 -19.24
N VAL A 731 4.40 -1.15 -19.46
CA VAL A 731 3.32 -0.33 -18.89
C VAL A 731 1.96 -0.79 -19.42
N TRP A 732 1.85 -1.05 -20.72
CA TRP A 732 0.65 -1.63 -21.33
C TRP A 732 0.31 -3.01 -20.78
N THR A 733 1.31 -3.85 -20.51
CA THR A 733 1.11 -5.15 -19.87
C THR A 733 0.49 -4.99 -18.48
N PHE A 734 0.99 -4.05 -17.66
CA PHE A 734 0.37 -3.74 -16.37
C PHE A 734 -1.07 -3.23 -16.52
N ALA A 735 -1.31 -2.31 -17.45
CA ALA A 735 -2.62 -1.71 -17.66
C ALA A 735 -3.68 -2.74 -18.09
N LEU A 736 -3.39 -3.55 -19.11
CA LEU A 736 -4.29 -4.60 -19.61
C LEU A 736 -4.55 -5.66 -18.53
N ALA A 737 -3.52 -6.03 -17.76
CA ALA A 737 -3.66 -7.01 -16.70
C ALA A 737 -4.51 -6.47 -15.54
N ALA A 738 -4.29 -5.21 -15.15
CA ALA A 738 -5.07 -4.53 -14.12
C ALA A 738 -6.53 -4.33 -14.54
N ASP A 739 -6.78 -3.94 -15.79
CA ASP A 739 -8.13 -3.77 -16.33
C ASP A 739 -8.93 -5.08 -16.28
N LYS A 740 -8.34 -6.19 -16.74
CA LYS A 740 -8.97 -7.52 -16.64
C LYS A 740 -9.20 -7.93 -15.19
N LEU A 741 -8.22 -7.72 -14.30
CA LEU A 741 -8.32 -8.07 -12.87
C LEU A 741 -9.45 -7.28 -12.18
N LEU A 742 -9.56 -5.98 -12.45
CA LEU A 742 -10.55 -5.10 -11.82
C LEU A 742 -11.94 -5.33 -12.40
N LYS A 743 -12.07 -5.62 -13.70
CA LYS A 743 -13.34 -6.05 -14.32
C LYS A 743 -13.84 -7.39 -13.76
N GLU A 744 -12.93 -8.31 -13.41
CA GLU A 744 -13.29 -9.55 -12.72
C GLU A 744 -13.71 -9.29 -11.27
N ASN A 745 -12.95 -8.46 -10.54
CA ASN A 745 -13.24 -8.13 -9.16
C ASN A 745 -12.58 -6.80 -8.73
N HIS A 746 -13.39 -5.73 -8.64
CA HIS A 746 -12.95 -4.41 -8.22
C HIS A 746 -12.32 -4.36 -6.82
N SER A 747 -12.49 -5.39 -5.98
CA SER A 747 -11.86 -5.47 -4.66
C SER A 747 -10.36 -5.42 -4.68
N HIS A 748 -9.74 -5.90 -5.77
CA HIS A 748 -8.30 -6.00 -5.86
C HIS A 748 -7.63 -4.62 -5.77
N VAL A 749 -8.37 -3.53 -6.05
CA VAL A 749 -7.86 -2.15 -5.88
C VAL A 749 -7.54 -1.79 -4.43
N ALA A 750 -8.16 -2.45 -3.44
CA ALA A 750 -7.91 -2.18 -2.04
C ALA A 750 -6.52 -2.66 -1.60
N ASP A 751 -6.02 -3.73 -2.23
CA ASP A 751 -4.70 -4.32 -1.97
C ASP A 751 -4.30 -5.29 -3.10
N PHE A 752 -3.54 -4.79 -4.08
CA PHE A 752 -2.98 -5.61 -5.16
C PHE A 752 -1.93 -6.62 -4.67
N HIS A 753 -1.41 -6.42 -3.46
CA HIS A 753 -0.43 -7.29 -2.81
C HIS A 753 -1.08 -8.35 -1.90
N SER A 754 -2.40 -8.44 -1.88
CA SER A 754 -3.09 -9.60 -1.31
C SER A 754 -2.76 -10.87 -2.12
N ILE A 755 -2.75 -12.04 -1.46
CA ILE A 755 -2.39 -13.31 -2.11
C ILE A 755 -3.32 -13.60 -3.29
N SER A 756 -4.62 -13.36 -3.14
CA SER A 756 -5.60 -13.56 -4.20
C SER A 756 -5.40 -12.60 -5.37
N ALA A 757 -5.13 -11.31 -5.10
CA ALA A 757 -4.90 -10.32 -6.15
C ALA A 757 -3.64 -10.63 -6.95
N VAL A 758 -2.49 -10.82 -6.28
CA VAL A 758 -1.21 -11.03 -6.96
C VAL A 758 -1.19 -12.33 -7.77
N GLN A 759 -1.78 -13.41 -7.24
CA GLN A 759 -1.81 -14.69 -7.95
C GLN A 759 -2.65 -14.56 -9.23
N ARG A 760 -3.82 -13.93 -9.13
CA ARG A 760 -4.67 -13.71 -10.29
C ARG A 760 -4.03 -12.75 -11.30
N LEU A 761 -3.37 -11.70 -10.82
CA LEU A 761 -2.62 -10.76 -11.68
C LEU A 761 -1.52 -11.48 -12.46
N VAL A 762 -0.78 -12.38 -11.82
CA VAL A 762 0.30 -13.19 -12.44
C VAL A 762 -0.25 -14.14 -13.50
N GLU A 763 -1.39 -14.79 -13.23
CA GLU A 763 -2.09 -15.62 -14.22
C GLU A 763 -2.50 -14.79 -15.43
N ILE A 764 -3.12 -13.63 -15.20
CA ILE A 764 -3.54 -12.72 -16.26
C ILE A 764 -2.33 -12.27 -17.08
N ILE A 765 -1.22 -11.85 -16.46
CA ILE A 765 0.00 -11.46 -17.18
C ILE A 765 0.52 -12.62 -18.02
N ASN A 766 0.49 -13.85 -17.51
CA ASN A 766 0.92 -15.02 -18.28
C ASN A 766 -0.02 -15.34 -19.47
N GLU A 767 -1.28 -14.93 -19.40
CA GLU A 767 -2.27 -15.02 -20.49
C GLU A 767 -2.25 -13.80 -21.44
N THR A 768 -1.52 -12.72 -21.12
CA THR A 768 -1.50 -11.53 -21.97
C THR A 768 -0.90 -11.82 -23.34
N ASP A 769 -1.60 -11.32 -24.36
CA ASP A 769 -1.27 -11.50 -25.77
C ASP A 769 -1.74 -10.26 -26.54
N PHE A 770 -0.81 -9.42 -26.98
CA PHE A 770 -1.11 -8.22 -27.78
C PHE A 770 0.05 -7.81 -28.69
N LEU A 771 -0.25 -7.00 -29.70
CA LEU A 771 0.76 -6.39 -30.58
C LEU A 771 1.19 -5.04 -30.00
N GLY A 772 2.38 -5.01 -29.41
CA GLY A 772 3.03 -3.83 -28.86
C GLY A 772 3.98 -3.15 -29.86
N VAL A 773 4.64 -2.09 -29.41
CA VAL A 773 5.60 -1.35 -30.25
C VAL A 773 6.89 -2.14 -30.50
N SER A 774 7.28 -2.98 -29.56
CA SER A 774 8.41 -3.91 -29.71
C SER A 774 8.00 -5.21 -30.41
N GLY A 775 6.77 -5.30 -30.94
CA GLY A 775 6.21 -6.45 -31.65
C GLY A 775 5.23 -7.25 -30.81
N HIS A 776 5.04 -8.53 -31.15
CA HIS A 776 4.09 -9.41 -30.45
C HIS A 776 4.55 -9.71 -29.02
N VAL A 777 3.77 -9.27 -28.02
CA VAL A 777 4.05 -9.44 -26.59
C VAL A 777 3.27 -10.64 -26.07
N GLN A 778 3.98 -11.74 -25.81
CA GLN A 778 3.44 -12.94 -25.21
C GLN A 778 4.50 -13.55 -24.28
N PHE A 779 4.10 -13.92 -23.07
CA PHE A 779 5.02 -14.49 -22.07
C PHE A 779 5.04 -16.02 -22.13
N ARG A 780 6.24 -16.60 -22.07
CA ARG A 780 6.45 -18.06 -21.93
C ARG A 780 7.32 -18.27 -20.70
N GLY A 781 6.69 -18.61 -19.58
CA GLY A 781 7.34 -18.48 -18.29
C GLY A 781 7.62 -17.01 -17.99
N PRO A 782 8.75 -16.63 -17.38
CA PRO A 782 9.01 -15.25 -16.96
C PRO A 782 9.45 -14.32 -18.10
N SER A 783 9.63 -14.83 -19.33
CA SER A 783 10.27 -14.08 -20.43
C SER A 783 9.45 -14.12 -21.71
N ARG A 784 9.64 -13.09 -22.54
CA ARG A 784 9.16 -13.02 -23.93
C ARG A 784 10.17 -13.67 -24.89
N ARG A 785 9.72 -14.09 -26.07
CA ARG A 785 10.56 -14.56 -27.20
C ARG A 785 10.53 -13.57 -28.37
N PRO A 786 11.28 -12.46 -28.31
CA PRO A 786 11.37 -11.51 -29.41
C PRO A 786 12.22 -12.05 -30.57
N ILE A 787 12.08 -11.43 -31.74
CA ILE A 787 12.94 -11.67 -32.91
C ILE A 787 14.39 -11.25 -32.56
N ILE A 788 15.38 -12.00 -33.05
CA ILE A 788 16.80 -11.70 -32.83
C ILE A 788 17.46 -11.37 -34.17
N ASN A 789 18.10 -10.22 -34.27
CA ASN A 789 18.85 -9.78 -35.43
C ASN A 789 20.34 -10.09 -35.27
N VAL A 790 20.94 -10.60 -36.34
CA VAL A 790 22.39 -10.71 -36.52
C VAL A 790 22.84 -9.46 -37.27
N LEU A 791 23.63 -8.64 -36.59
CA LEU A 791 24.17 -7.39 -37.10
C LEU A 791 25.63 -7.57 -37.48
N GLN A 792 26.09 -6.87 -38.51
CA GLN A 792 27.51 -6.74 -38.81
C GLN A 792 27.90 -5.27 -38.93
N TRP A 793 29.00 -4.88 -38.28
CA TRP A 793 29.54 -3.54 -38.38
C TRP A 793 30.30 -3.34 -39.70
N ARG A 794 29.83 -2.41 -40.54
CA ARG A 794 30.42 -2.04 -41.83
C ARG A 794 30.39 -0.53 -42.01
N ASN A 795 31.53 0.09 -42.33
CA ASN A 795 31.62 1.52 -42.68
C ASN A 795 30.96 2.46 -41.65
N ASN A 796 31.30 2.28 -40.37
CA ASN A 796 30.79 3.11 -39.26
C ASN A 796 29.28 2.96 -38.95
N ALA A 797 28.65 1.87 -39.41
CA ALA A 797 27.27 1.55 -39.10
C ALA A 797 27.05 0.04 -38.92
N SER A 798 26.10 -0.34 -38.08
CA SER A 798 25.63 -1.73 -37.96
C SER A 798 24.55 -2.00 -38.99
N VAL A 799 24.73 -3.04 -39.80
CA VAL A 799 23.75 -3.49 -40.82
C VAL A 799 23.21 -4.85 -40.42
N VAL A 800 21.89 -5.04 -40.52
CA VAL A 800 21.26 -6.36 -40.32
C VAL A 800 21.66 -7.27 -41.47
N VAL A 801 22.29 -8.40 -41.14
CA VAL A 801 22.75 -9.42 -42.10
C VAL A 801 22.00 -10.74 -41.98
N GLY A 802 21.20 -10.90 -40.92
CA GLY A 802 20.30 -12.04 -40.74
C GLY A 802 19.30 -11.79 -39.62
N THR A 803 18.20 -12.52 -39.66
CA THR A 803 17.12 -12.45 -38.67
C THR A 803 16.75 -13.86 -38.25
N PHE A 804 16.67 -14.07 -36.95
CA PHE A 804 16.30 -15.34 -36.33
C PHE A 804 14.90 -15.22 -35.72
N PHE A 805 14.01 -16.10 -36.18
CA PHE A 805 12.66 -16.24 -35.66
C PHE A 805 12.64 -17.44 -34.71
N PRO A 806 12.40 -17.26 -33.40
CA PRO A 806 12.31 -18.37 -32.47
C PRO A 806 11.06 -19.24 -32.79
N ASN A 807 11.24 -20.54 -33.06
CA ASN A 807 10.13 -21.46 -33.37
C ASN A 807 9.35 -21.86 -32.10
N GLU A 808 8.09 -22.28 -32.27
CA GLU A 808 7.26 -22.85 -31.19
C GLU A 808 7.82 -24.18 -30.64
N GLU A 809 8.52 -24.96 -31.47
CA GLU A 809 9.00 -26.32 -31.15
C GLU A 809 10.47 -26.42 -30.71
N ASP A 810 11.19 -25.30 -30.53
CA ASP A 810 12.61 -25.32 -30.15
C ASP A 810 12.81 -25.80 -28.69
N GLY A 811 12.72 -27.11 -28.48
CA GLY A 811 13.65 -27.91 -27.67
C GLY A 811 13.59 -27.84 -26.15
N GLU A 812 12.61 -27.19 -25.50
CA GLU A 812 12.52 -27.17 -24.03
C GLU A 812 12.14 -28.53 -23.40
N GLY A 813 11.55 -29.44 -24.18
CA GLY A 813 11.05 -30.71 -23.65
C GLY A 813 12.12 -31.65 -23.08
N ARG A 814 13.38 -31.61 -23.56
CA ARG A 814 14.37 -32.66 -23.21
C ARG A 814 15.33 -32.27 -22.09
N TYR A 815 15.76 -31.01 -22.03
CA TYR A 815 16.64 -30.53 -20.97
C TYR A 815 15.87 -30.31 -19.67
N ASP A 816 14.71 -29.65 -19.74
CA ASP A 816 13.89 -29.39 -18.54
C ASP A 816 13.25 -30.68 -18.00
N ALA A 817 12.93 -31.66 -18.85
CA ALA A 817 12.55 -33.00 -18.37
C ALA A 817 13.69 -33.72 -17.65
N LYS A 818 14.94 -33.57 -18.10
CA LYS A 818 16.11 -34.17 -17.43
C LYS A 818 16.40 -33.49 -16.10
N VAL A 819 16.29 -32.16 -16.04
CA VAL A 819 16.43 -31.38 -14.79
C VAL A 819 15.28 -31.70 -13.83
N ARG A 820 14.04 -31.80 -14.31
CA ARG A 820 12.86 -32.17 -13.51
C ARG A 820 12.94 -33.60 -12.98
N ALA A 821 13.34 -34.56 -13.82
CA ALA A 821 13.60 -35.94 -13.40
C ALA A 821 14.72 -36.00 -12.35
N THR A 822 15.75 -35.16 -12.47
CA THR A 822 16.84 -35.07 -11.47
C THR A 822 16.34 -34.46 -10.15
N LYS A 823 15.50 -33.41 -10.20
CA LYS A 823 14.88 -32.78 -9.02
C LYS A 823 13.90 -33.73 -8.31
N GLU A 824 13.15 -34.51 -9.07
CA GLU A 824 12.28 -35.58 -8.54
C GLU A 824 13.09 -36.73 -7.93
N HIS A 825 14.22 -37.10 -8.54
CA HIS A 825 15.14 -38.09 -7.98
C HIS A 825 15.76 -37.58 -6.66
N MET A 826 16.14 -36.31 -6.60
CA MET A 826 16.63 -35.67 -5.36
C MET A 826 15.54 -35.57 -4.28
N ARG A 827 14.26 -35.33 -4.64
CA ARG A 827 13.13 -35.41 -3.70
C ARG A 827 12.91 -36.83 -3.19
N ALA A 828 12.96 -37.82 -4.07
CA ALA A 828 12.82 -39.23 -3.72
C ALA A 828 13.95 -39.72 -2.79
N LEU A 829 15.13 -39.12 -2.91
CA LEU A 829 16.27 -39.33 -2.01
C LEU A 829 16.19 -38.52 -0.71
N GLY A 830 15.11 -37.76 -0.47
CA GLY A 830 14.88 -37.01 0.77
C GLY A 830 15.75 -35.76 0.94
N LEU A 831 16.48 -35.33 -0.09
CA LEU A 831 17.43 -34.20 -0.02
C LEU A 831 16.76 -32.82 -0.01
N LEU A 832 15.43 -32.77 -0.01
CA LEU A 832 14.64 -31.54 -0.22
C LEU A 832 13.50 -31.34 0.81
N ALA A 833 13.47 -32.07 1.93
CA ALA A 833 12.42 -31.95 2.94
C ALA A 833 12.88 -31.14 4.17
N SER A 834 12.09 -30.14 4.57
CA SER A 834 12.29 -29.33 5.79
C SER A 834 11.40 -29.82 6.95
N SER A 835 11.94 -29.95 8.17
CA SER A 835 11.12 -29.92 9.40
C SER A 835 11.90 -29.66 10.70
N ASN A 836 11.52 -28.56 11.36
CA ASN A 836 11.40 -28.19 12.80
C ASN A 836 12.04 -28.98 13.98
N MET A 837 12.53 -28.14 14.92
CA MET A 837 12.42 -28.14 16.41
C MET A 837 13.57 -28.66 17.33
N LEU A 838 13.64 -27.98 18.49
CA LEU A 838 14.78 -27.67 19.38
C LEU A 838 14.85 -28.53 20.66
N ALA A 839 16.06 -28.97 21.06
CA ALA A 839 16.58 -29.13 22.44
C ALA A 839 18.11 -29.36 22.38
N LEU A 840 18.87 -29.00 23.42
CA LEU A 840 20.32 -29.26 23.53
C LEU A 840 20.58 -30.72 23.94
N ASP A 841 21.44 -31.44 23.22
CA ASP A 841 21.90 -32.80 23.55
C ASP A 841 23.28 -32.79 24.23
N GLU A 842 23.60 -33.88 24.93
CA GLU A 842 24.68 -34.12 25.91
C GLU A 842 26.15 -33.76 25.53
N TRP A 843 26.43 -33.19 24.36
CA TRP A 843 27.79 -33.05 23.81
C TRP A 843 28.23 -31.59 23.60
N GLU A 844 27.42 -30.62 24.02
CA GLU A 844 27.79 -29.21 23.99
C GLU A 844 28.67 -28.82 25.18
N ILE A 845 29.85 -28.25 24.89
CA ILE A 845 30.81 -27.81 25.91
C ILE A 845 30.63 -26.29 26.14
N PRO A 846 30.40 -25.84 27.39
CA PRO A 846 30.27 -24.42 27.72
C PRO A 846 31.46 -23.59 27.23
N LYS A 847 31.20 -22.38 26.76
CA LYS A 847 32.22 -21.48 26.19
C LYS A 847 33.38 -21.20 27.14
N GLU A 848 33.13 -21.14 28.45
CA GLU A 848 34.19 -21.02 29.46
C GLU A 848 35.24 -22.14 29.44
N ASN A 849 34.92 -23.32 28.88
CA ASN A 849 35.80 -24.48 28.83
C ASN A 849 36.56 -24.62 27.48
N VAL A 850 36.56 -23.57 26.65
CA VAL A 850 37.20 -23.56 25.33
C VAL A 850 38.14 -22.36 25.19
N VAL A 851 39.42 -22.63 24.92
CA VAL A 851 40.46 -21.62 24.72
C VAL A 851 40.91 -21.62 23.27
N ILE A 852 40.68 -20.51 22.57
CA ILE A 852 41.01 -20.34 21.16
C ILE A 852 42.44 -19.79 21.03
N ASN A 853 43.35 -20.54 20.41
CA ASN A 853 44.78 -20.22 20.38
C ASN A 853 45.26 -19.65 19.03
N ARG A 854 44.65 -20.04 17.91
CA ARG A 854 45.08 -19.60 16.57
C ARG A 854 43.99 -19.72 15.52
N LYS A 855 44.00 -18.88 14.50
CA LYS A 855 43.17 -19.05 13.29
C LYS A 855 43.85 -20.09 12.37
N ILE A 856 43.15 -21.18 12.05
CA ILE A 856 43.66 -22.28 11.20
C ILE A 856 43.38 -22.02 9.72
N GLY A 857 42.27 -21.37 9.39
CA GLY A 857 41.93 -21.06 8.01
C GLY A 857 40.57 -20.39 7.88
N GLU A 858 40.23 -19.95 6.67
CA GLU A 858 38.97 -19.29 6.37
C GLU A 858 38.47 -19.84 5.04
N GLY A 859 37.24 -20.35 5.04
CA GLY A 859 36.60 -20.94 3.86
C GLY A 859 35.16 -20.46 3.73
N ALA A 860 34.46 -20.94 2.71
CA ALA A 860 33.12 -20.50 2.34
C ALA A 860 32.04 -20.64 3.44
N PHE A 861 32.33 -21.34 4.54
CA PHE A 861 31.43 -21.52 5.69
C PHE A 861 31.95 -20.90 7.00
N GLY A 862 32.98 -20.04 6.93
CA GLY A 862 33.48 -19.28 8.06
C GLY A 862 34.93 -19.57 8.45
N THR A 863 35.36 -18.91 9.52
CA THR A 863 36.73 -18.92 10.02
C THR A 863 36.96 -20.05 11.02
N VAL A 864 37.85 -20.98 10.71
CA VAL A 864 38.20 -22.10 11.58
C VAL A 864 39.33 -21.68 12.51
N TYR A 865 39.11 -21.82 13.81
CA TYR A 865 40.13 -21.58 14.83
C TYR A 865 40.57 -22.89 15.49
N GLY A 866 41.87 -22.99 15.76
CA GLY A 866 42.48 -24.04 16.57
C GLY A 866 42.60 -23.59 18.01
N GLY A 867 42.18 -24.43 18.93
CA GLY A 867 42.17 -24.17 20.36
C GLY A 867 42.30 -25.45 21.19
N GLU A 868 42.30 -25.27 22.49
CA GLU A 868 42.21 -26.34 23.48
C GLU A 868 40.83 -26.30 24.12
N ALA A 869 40.24 -27.46 24.38
CA ALA A 869 38.99 -27.57 25.12
C ALA A 869 39.18 -28.50 26.32
N SER A 870 38.63 -28.10 27.47
CA SER A 870 38.59 -28.91 28.68
C SER A 870 37.32 -29.72 28.68
N ILE A 871 37.46 -31.05 28.65
CA ILE A 871 36.36 -32.01 28.77
C ILE A 871 36.55 -32.66 30.14
N ASP A 872 35.51 -32.62 30.97
CA ASP A 872 35.53 -33.01 32.40
C ASP A 872 36.51 -34.14 32.78
N ASP A 873 37.20 -33.95 33.90
CA ASP A 873 38.20 -34.82 34.57
C ASP A 873 39.37 -35.37 33.71
N ARG A 874 39.45 -35.05 32.41
CA ARG A 874 40.48 -35.62 31.49
C ARG A 874 41.48 -34.61 30.95
N GLY A 875 41.40 -33.34 31.35
CA GLY A 875 42.35 -32.29 30.99
C GLY A 875 42.17 -31.72 29.58
N TRP A 876 43.03 -30.76 29.22
CA TRP A 876 42.94 -29.96 27.99
C TRP A 876 43.42 -30.73 26.75
N VAL A 877 42.57 -30.85 25.72
CA VAL A 877 42.88 -31.60 24.48
C VAL A 877 43.12 -30.65 23.31
N ARG A 878 44.21 -30.87 22.56
CA ARG A 878 44.60 -30.10 21.36
C ARG A 878 44.08 -30.78 20.09
N ASP A 879 43.09 -30.15 19.45
CA ASP A 879 42.69 -30.32 18.04
C ASP A 879 42.15 -31.70 17.58
N LEU A 880 40.85 -31.73 17.26
CA LEU A 880 40.08 -32.88 16.76
C LEU A 880 40.54 -33.37 15.37
N LYS A 881 41.08 -32.49 14.51
CA LYS A 881 41.61 -32.89 13.19
C LYS A 881 42.87 -33.74 13.34
N THR A 882 43.70 -33.41 14.32
CA THR A 882 44.92 -34.17 14.64
C THR A 882 44.57 -35.50 15.30
N TYR A 883 43.51 -35.55 16.12
CA TYR A 883 42.94 -36.79 16.69
C TYR A 883 42.43 -37.77 15.62
N LEU A 884 41.79 -37.28 14.56
CA LEU A 884 41.26 -38.11 13.47
C LEU A 884 42.33 -38.52 12.46
N LEU A 885 43.27 -37.61 12.11
CA LEU A 885 44.40 -37.93 11.23
C LEU A 885 45.37 -38.94 11.88
N SER A 886 45.59 -38.83 13.20
CA SER A 886 46.45 -39.78 13.93
C SER A 886 45.83 -41.16 14.04
N ARG A 887 44.54 -41.36 13.78
CA ARG A 887 43.85 -42.66 13.89
C ARG A 887 43.36 -43.24 12.56
N ARG A 888 43.54 -42.52 11.45
CA ARG A 888 43.19 -42.97 10.09
C ARG A 888 43.84 -44.31 9.69
N HIS A 889 44.98 -44.65 10.27
CA HIS A 889 45.67 -45.92 10.01
C HIS A 889 45.02 -47.12 10.73
N LEU A 890 44.20 -46.91 11.76
CA LEU A 890 43.54 -47.96 12.54
C LEU A 890 42.26 -48.51 11.86
N VAL A 891 41.82 -47.90 10.76
CA VAL A 891 40.60 -48.28 10.00
C VAL A 891 40.69 -49.71 9.41
N HIS A 892 41.90 -50.28 9.33
CA HIS A 892 42.13 -51.64 8.83
C HIS A 892 42.42 -52.68 9.93
N GLU A 893 42.53 -52.28 11.20
CA GLU A 893 42.71 -53.22 12.32
C GLU A 893 41.34 -53.68 12.85
N LYS A 894 41.17 -55.00 12.96
CA LYS A 894 39.86 -55.64 13.15
C LYS A 894 39.26 -55.55 14.55
N ASP A 895 39.95 -54.95 15.53
CA ASP A 895 39.56 -54.99 16.96
C ASP A 895 39.55 -53.61 17.65
N SER A 896 39.17 -52.54 16.95
CA SER A 896 38.87 -51.25 17.59
C SER A 896 37.41 -50.85 17.38
N ASP A 897 36.58 -51.04 18.42
CA ASP A 897 35.18 -50.59 18.44
C ASP A 897 35.03 -49.07 18.28
N GLU A 898 36.10 -48.28 18.45
CA GLU A 898 36.06 -46.82 18.41
C GLU A 898 35.94 -46.22 16.99
N VAL A 899 36.42 -46.87 15.93
CA VAL A 899 36.47 -46.28 14.57
C VAL A 899 35.90 -47.22 13.52
N SER A 900 34.57 -47.20 13.35
CA SER A 900 33.88 -47.92 12.27
C SER A 900 33.39 -46.98 11.15
N PRO A 901 33.26 -47.46 9.90
CA PRO A 901 32.67 -46.67 8.81
C PRO A 901 31.28 -46.12 9.17
N ARG A 902 30.51 -46.88 9.97
CA ARG A 902 29.20 -46.47 10.46
C ARG A 902 29.31 -45.28 11.42
N ARG A 903 30.27 -45.28 12.35
CA ARG A 903 30.53 -44.16 13.27
C ARG A 903 31.04 -42.91 12.55
N LEU A 904 31.96 -43.07 11.59
CA LEU A 904 32.48 -41.95 10.79
C LEU A 904 31.39 -41.34 9.90
N THR A 905 30.48 -42.16 9.36
CA THR A 905 29.32 -41.68 8.58
C THR A 905 28.30 -40.98 9.48
N CYS A 906 28.07 -41.47 10.71
CA CYS A 906 27.27 -40.76 11.71
C CYS A 906 27.89 -39.41 12.09
N MET A 907 29.21 -39.34 12.33
CA MET A 907 29.90 -38.07 12.62
C MET A 907 29.77 -37.07 11.45
N ALA A 908 29.85 -37.52 10.20
CA ALA A 908 29.64 -36.67 9.03
C ALA A 908 28.18 -36.18 8.90
N LEU A 909 27.21 -37.03 9.26
CA LEU A 909 25.80 -36.68 9.31
C LEU A 909 25.50 -35.65 10.40
N ASP A 910 26.15 -35.75 11.56
CA ASP A 910 25.99 -34.83 12.68
C ASP A 910 26.63 -33.47 12.39
N ILE A 911 27.77 -33.43 11.69
CA ILE A 911 28.37 -32.19 11.17
C ILE A 911 27.43 -31.50 10.17
N ALA A 912 26.82 -32.26 9.26
CA ALA A 912 25.86 -31.72 8.29
C ALA A 912 24.59 -31.16 8.96
N ARG A 913 24.13 -31.81 10.03
CA ARG A 913 23.00 -31.34 10.87
C ARG A 913 23.36 -30.09 11.67
N GLY A 914 24.58 -30.00 12.21
CA GLY A 914 25.08 -28.81 12.88
C GLY A 914 25.19 -27.59 11.95
N LEU A 915 25.61 -27.79 10.70
CA LEU A 915 25.62 -26.74 9.67
C LEU A 915 24.21 -26.30 9.26
N ALA A 916 23.26 -27.24 9.18
CA ALA A 916 21.85 -26.94 8.92
C ALA A 916 21.19 -26.16 10.08
N PHE A 917 21.63 -26.41 11.33
CA PHE A 917 21.16 -25.70 12.52
C PHE A 917 21.74 -24.28 12.64
N LEU A 918 23.03 -24.09 12.34
CA LEU A 918 23.65 -22.75 12.27
C LEU A 918 22.97 -21.87 11.22
N ALA A 919 22.57 -22.45 10.08
CA ALA A 919 21.78 -21.75 9.06
C ALA A 919 20.38 -21.33 9.54
N GLN A 920 19.87 -21.87 10.66
CA GLN A 920 18.56 -21.53 11.23
C GLN A 920 18.61 -20.52 12.39
N LEU A 921 19.80 -20.24 12.96
CA LEU A 921 19.95 -19.35 14.11
C LEU A 921 20.10 -17.87 13.70
N LYS A 922 18.96 -17.18 13.72
CA LYS A 922 18.69 -15.79 13.26
C LYS A 922 19.53 -14.65 13.87
N TYR A 923 20.42 -14.88 14.85
CA TYR A 923 21.07 -13.82 15.63
C TYR A 923 22.55 -13.54 15.27
N VAL A 924 23.28 -14.55 14.77
CA VAL A 924 24.74 -14.43 14.52
C VAL A 924 25.05 -13.50 13.33
N HIS A 925 24.18 -13.48 12.32
CA HIS A 925 24.39 -12.67 11.12
C HIS A 925 24.25 -11.16 11.36
N ARG A 926 23.37 -10.74 12.29
CA ARG A 926 23.16 -9.31 12.61
C ARG A 926 24.36 -8.70 13.32
N GLU A 927 24.86 -9.37 14.35
CA GLU A 927 25.98 -8.87 15.16
C GLU A 927 27.29 -8.90 14.36
N ASN A 928 27.54 -9.94 13.57
CA ASN A 928 28.72 -10.03 12.72
C ASN A 928 28.69 -9.01 11.58
N LEU A 929 27.53 -8.78 10.94
CA LEU A 929 27.37 -7.72 9.94
C LEU A 929 27.68 -6.35 10.57
N LEU A 930 27.08 -6.04 11.73
CA LEU A 930 27.33 -4.78 12.44
C LEU A 930 28.81 -4.60 12.82
N ARG A 931 29.46 -5.65 13.33
CA ARG A 931 30.91 -5.63 13.64
C ARG A 931 31.78 -5.47 12.40
N SER A 932 31.43 -6.11 11.29
CA SER A 932 32.17 -5.99 10.03
C SER A 932 32.00 -4.62 9.37
N CYS A 933 30.79 -4.02 9.45
CA CYS A 933 30.53 -2.67 8.96
C CYS A 933 31.30 -1.61 9.76
N TRP A 934 31.56 -1.88 11.05
CA TRP A 934 32.31 -1.01 11.95
C TRP A 934 33.80 -1.40 12.08
N ASP A 935 34.35 -2.21 11.17
CA ASP A 935 35.77 -2.55 11.20
C ASP A 935 36.62 -1.27 11.06
N LEU A 936 37.64 -1.13 11.91
CA LEU A 936 38.54 0.03 11.92
C LEU A 936 39.37 0.12 10.63
N THR A 937 39.51 -0.99 9.89
CA THR A 937 40.24 -1.08 8.63
C THR A 937 39.26 -0.96 7.45
N PRO A 938 39.33 0.10 6.63
CA PRO A 938 38.36 0.31 5.55
C PRO A 938 38.25 -0.82 4.53
N THR A 939 39.33 -1.56 4.29
CA THR A 939 39.40 -2.68 3.33
C THR A 939 38.79 -3.98 3.85
N LYS A 940 38.46 -4.07 5.14
CA LYS A 940 37.83 -5.25 5.77
C LYS A 940 36.34 -5.07 6.02
N ARG A 941 35.81 -3.88 5.73
CA ARG A 941 34.37 -3.63 5.77
C ARG A 941 33.72 -4.34 4.58
N PRO A 942 32.56 -4.98 4.78
CA PRO A 942 31.86 -5.64 3.69
C PRO A 942 31.45 -4.61 2.65
N HIS A 943 31.59 -4.98 1.37
CA HIS A 943 31.13 -4.13 0.28
C HIS A 943 29.61 -4.10 0.22
N ALA A 944 29.03 -3.03 -0.33
CA ALA A 944 27.58 -2.89 -0.42
C ALA A 944 26.90 -4.10 -1.10
N SER A 945 27.54 -4.71 -2.10
CA SER A 945 27.09 -5.95 -2.74
C SER A 945 27.02 -7.14 -1.78
N GLU A 946 28.02 -7.30 -0.91
CA GLU A 946 28.05 -8.39 0.08
C GLU A 946 27.01 -8.16 1.18
N ILE A 947 26.79 -6.90 1.58
CA ILE A 947 25.72 -6.54 2.53
C ILE A 947 24.35 -6.83 1.90
N VAL A 948 24.13 -6.46 0.64
CA VAL A 948 22.89 -6.71 -0.10
C VAL A 948 22.67 -8.21 -0.30
N ASP A 949 23.70 -8.99 -0.60
CA ASP A 949 23.62 -10.45 -0.69
C ASP A 949 23.29 -11.07 0.68
N LEU A 950 23.86 -10.54 1.76
CA LEU A 950 23.56 -11.03 3.11
C LEU A 950 22.13 -10.69 3.53
N LEU A 951 21.63 -9.49 3.22
CA LEU A 951 20.28 -9.02 3.54
C LEU A 951 19.22 -9.67 2.64
N SER A 952 19.50 -9.89 1.36
CA SER A 952 18.59 -10.56 0.41
C SER A 952 18.40 -12.05 0.76
N ASN A 953 19.45 -12.69 1.25
CA ASN A 953 19.39 -14.06 1.76
C ASN A 953 18.82 -14.14 3.19
N ASN A 954 18.79 -13.03 3.95
CA ASN A 954 18.31 -12.98 5.33
C ASN A 954 17.40 -11.74 5.62
N PRO A 955 16.22 -11.63 4.99
CA PRO A 955 15.37 -10.44 5.08
C PRO A 955 14.83 -10.13 6.49
N CYS A 956 14.83 -11.11 7.41
CA CYS A 956 14.47 -10.90 8.82
C CYS A 956 15.50 -10.10 9.63
N LEU A 957 16.67 -9.76 9.07
CA LEU A 957 17.63 -8.82 9.66
C LEU A 957 17.13 -7.37 9.62
N ILE A 958 16.09 -7.10 8.82
CA ILE A 958 15.46 -5.80 8.66
C ILE A 958 14.08 -5.87 9.33
N THR A 959 13.96 -5.30 10.53
CA THR A 959 12.68 -4.97 11.15
C THR A 959 12.49 -3.47 11.09
N PRO A 960 11.31 -2.96 10.70
CA PRO A 960 11.02 -1.53 10.79
C PRO A 960 11.19 -1.08 12.24
N CYS A 961 12.01 -0.07 12.48
CA CYS A 961 12.14 0.57 13.78
C CYS A 961 10.96 1.55 13.92
N PRO A 962 10.03 1.37 14.89
CA PRO A 962 8.90 2.28 15.09
C PRO A 962 9.35 3.68 15.55
N ASP A 963 10.58 3.80 16.04
CA ASP A 963 11.17 5.03 16.54
C ASP A 963 12.30 5.49 15.63
N ILE A 964 12.01 6.36 14.67
CA ILE A 964 13.02 7.17 13.96
C ILE A 964 12.62 8.64 14.13
N PRO A 965 13.56 9.53 14.54
CA PRO A 965 13.28 10.95 14.65
C PRO A 965 12.93 11.54 13.28
N SER A 966 11.89 12.38 13.23
CA SER A 966 11.29 12.99 12.04
C SER A 966 12.15 14.06 11.34
N ALA A 967 13.46 14.10 11.60
CA ALA A 967 14.38 15.03 10.95
C ALA A 967 15.78 14.42 10.80
N PRO A 968 16.51 14.71 9.70
CA PRO A 968 17.92 14.37 9.59
C PRO A 968 18.73 15.12 10.65
N LEU A 969 19.58 14.39 11.38
CA LEU A 969 20.63 14.99 12.22
C LEU A 969 21.53 15.84 11.33
N GLN A 970 21.55 17.14 11.58
CA GLN A 970 22.40 18.09 10.88
C GLN A 970 23.86 17.75 11.22
N LEU A 971 24.61 17.24 10.23
CA LEU A 971 26.06 17.07 10.33
C LEU A 971 26.67 18.46 10.50
N GLN A 972 27.13 18.77 11.69
CA GLN A 972 27.91 19.98 11.96
C GLN A 972 29.15 19.94 11.06
N GLU A 973 29.34 20.99 10.24
CA GLU A 973 30.38 21.08 9.22
C GLU A 973 31.77 20.73 9.80
N MET A 974 32.27 19.54 9.50
CA MET A 974 33.69 19.23 9.61
C MET A 974 34.41 19.95 8.48
N THR A 975 34.97 21.11 8.81
CA THR A 975 35.88 21.87 7.95
C THR A 975 36.98 20.96 7.41
N LEU A 976 36.94 20.72 6.10
CA LEU A 976 37.96 20.00 5.35
C LEU A 976 39.31 20.74 5.45
N VAL A 977 40.22 20.20 6.26
CA VAL A 977 41.63 20.61 6.27
C VAL A 977 42.26 20.25 4.92
N ARG A 978 42.34 21.25 4.03
CA ARG A 978 43.12 21.18 2.79
C ARG A 978 44.60 21.05 3.12
N LYS A 979 45.23 19.94 2.71
CA LYS A 979 46.70 19.83 2.62
C LYS A 979 47.23 20.81 1.57
N PRO A 980 48.16 21.72 1.90
CA PRO A 980 48.73 22.63 0.92
C PRO A 980 49.81 21.95 0.08
N SER A 981 49.74 22.21 -1.23
CA SER A 981 50.69 21.82 -2.26
C SER A 981 52.06 22.51 -2.11
N SER A 982 53.11 21.75 -2.38
CA SER A 982 54.50 22.19 -2.43
C SER A 982 54.82 23.13 -3.61
N GLY A 983 55.52 24.23 -3.31
CA GLY A 983 56.60 24.75 -4.15
C GLY A 983 56.39 26.10 -4.85
N ARG A 984 56.96 27.19 -4.31
CA ARG A 984 58.21 27.84 -4.79
C ARG A 984 58.41 29.25 -4.21
N ARG A 985 59.48 29.38 -3.42
CA ARG A 985 60.41 30.51 -3.19
C ARG A 985 59.98 31.93 -3.62
N LYS A 986 60.11 32.89 -2.69
CA LYS A 986 61.22 33.87 -2.66
C LYS A 986 61.27 34.66 -1.33
N ARG A 987 62.50 34.73 -0.78
CA ARG A 987 63.21 35.80 0.00
C ARG A 987 62.34 36.87 0.66
N SER A 988 62.51 37.30 1.91
CA SER A 988 63.66 37.66 2.77
C SER A 988 63.01 38.30 4.01
N GLY A 989 63.53 38.42 5.23
CA GLY A 989 64.81 38.17 5.88
C GLY A 989 64.65 38.63 7.33
N ASP A 990 65.57 38.18 8.18
CA ASP A 990 66.03 38.79 9.43
C ASP A 990 65.20 38.81 10.74
N LEU A 991 65.81 38.09 11.70
CA LEU A 991 66.19 38.50 13.07
C LEU A 991 65.12 38.47 14.19
N GLY A 992 65.36 37.59 15.18
CA GLY A 992 64.81 37.67 16.54
C GLY A 992 65.46 38.81 17.37
N PRO A 993 65.48 38.78 18.72
CA PRO A 993 65.11 37.69 19.65
C PRO A 993 64.32 38.12 20.92
N SER A 994 63.96 37.10 21.72
CA SER A 994 63.80 36.99 23.20
C SER A 994 63.75 38.22 24.14
N GLU A 995 62.79 38.18 25.09
CA GLU A 995 62.87 38.38 26.57
C GLU A 995 61.40 38.37 27.10
N GLY A 996 60.91 37.59 28.08
CA GLY A 996 61.39 37.29 29.44
C GLY A 996 60.86 38.35 30.42
N SER A 997 59.70 38.23 31.10
CA SER A 997 59.55 37.47 32.35
C SER A 997 58.20 37.80 33.08
N LEU A 998 57.58 36.76 33.67
CA LEU A 998 56.85 36.62 34.96
C LEU A 998 55.82 37.69 35.40
N SER A 999 54.62 37.45 35.96
CA SER A 999 53.68 36.35 36.31
C SER A 999 52.56 37.01 37.18
N PRO A 1000 51.57 36.37 37.85
CA PRO A 1000 51.02 35.01 37.77
C PRO A 1000 49.46 34.96 37.66
N GLY A 1001 48.91 33.82 37.23
CA GLY A 1001 47.48 33.53 37.25
C GLY A 1001 47.21 32.04 37.03
N THR A 1002 47.35 31.27 38.11
CA THR A 1002 46.68 30.00 38.44
C THR A 1002 46.43 28.96 37.33
N SER A 1003 47.25 27.90 37.38
CA SER A 1003 46.92 26.45 37.33
C SER A 1003 45.55 26.06 36.74
N SER A 1004 45.45 25.40 35.58
CA SER A 1004 45.95 24.06 35.21
C SER A 1004 45.49 22.93 36.15
N VAL A 1005 44.65 22.04 35.63
CA VAL A 1005 44.81 20.59 35.79
C VAL A 1005 44.50 19.93 34.45
N ALA A 1006 45.42 19.07 34.02
CA ALA A 1006 45.51 18.42 32.73
C ALA A 1006 44.53 17.26 32.56
N ILE A 1007 44.15 16.99 31.30
CA ILE A 1007 43.52 15.76 30.84
C ILE A 1007 44.63 14.76 30.51
N PRO A 1008 44.66 13.54 31.09
CA PRO A 1008 45.56 12.49 30.67
C PRO A 1008 44.91 11.55 29.65
N LEU A 1009 45.73 11.09 28.71
CA LEU A 1009 45.52 9.92 27.85
C LEU A 1009 45.36 8.65 28.68
N THR A 1010 44.41 7.77 28.31
CA THR A 1010 44.55 6.29 28.27
C THR A 1010 43.25 5.62 27.75
N PHE A 1011 43.40 4.73 26.76
CA PHE A 1011 42.49 3.59 26.47
C PHE A 1011 42.51 2.62 27.69
N PRO A 1012 41.54 1.70 27.98
CA PRO A 1012 40.87 0.78 27.02
C PRO A 1012 39.46 0.20 27.43
N THR A 1013 38.94 -0.71 26.59
CA THR A 1013 38.09 -1.91 26.88
C THR A 1013 36.65 -1.83 27.45
N ALA A 1014 35.75 -2.48 26.70
CA ALA A 1014 34.65 -3.40 27.09
C ALA A 1014 33.49 -2.91 27.97
N LEU A 1015 32.26 -3.05 27.47
CA LEU A 1015 31.08 -3.36 28.29
C LEU A 1015 30.17 -4.37 27.56
N SER A 1016 30.09 -5.54 28.17
CA SER A 1016 29.16 -6.62 27.92
C SER A 1016 27.73 -6.24 28.28
N LEU A 1017 26.78 -6.79 27.52
CA LEU A 1017 25.44 -7.08 28.02
C LEU A 1017 25.55 -8.17 29.09
N GLU A 1018 24.99 -7.92 30.28
CA GLU A 1018 24.37 -9.01 31.05
C GLU A 1018 23.34 -8.52 32.08
N SER A 1019 22.13 -9.08 31.95
CA SER A 1019 21.12 -9.30 33.00
C SER A 1019 20.37 -8.09 33.59
N HIS A 1020 19.04 -8.06 33.43
CA HIS A 1020 18.15 -8.53 34.50
C HIS A 1020 16.70 -8.70 34.03
N ARG A 1021 16.13 -9.84 34.44
CA ARG A 1021 14.74 -10.26 34.31
C ARG A 1021 13.82 -9.41 35.19
N ARG A 1022 12.53 -9.42 34.81
CA ARG A 1022 11.29 -9.18 35.61
C ARG A 1022 11.45 -9.15 37.14
N THR A 1023 10.70 -8.26 37.84
CA THR A 1023 9.53 -8.55 38.71
C THR A 1023 9.27 -7.41 39.74
N PHE A 1024 8.08 -6.78 39.66
CA PHE A 1024 7.18 -6.23 40.71
C PHE A 1024 7.57 -5.11 41.73
N ILE A 1025 6.57 -4.18 41.87
CA ILE A 1025 5.94 -3.59 43.08
C ILE A 1025 6.30 -2.17 43.58
N ASN A 1026 5.23 -1.33 43.62
CA ASN A 1026 4.83 -0.19 44.47
C ASN A 1026 5.79 1.00 44.70
N GLY A 1027 5.42 2.21 44.25
CA GLY A 1027 4.79 3.26 45.09
C GLY A 1027 5.84 4.36 45.37
N LEU A 1028 5.61 5.66 45.59
CA LEU A 1028 4.46 6.55 45.81
C LEU A 1028 5.05 7.99 45.70
N TYR A 1029 4.29 8.93 45.13
CA TYR A 1029 4.16 10.37 45.46
C TYR A 1029 5.39 11.27 45.73
N LEU A 1030 5.44 12.44 45.06
CA LEU A 1030 5.01 13.72 45.68
C LEU A 1030 4.98 14.88 44.67
N THR A 1031 3.81 15.49 44.58
CA THR A 1031 3.48 16.78 43.98
C THR A 1031 3.92 17.95 44.87
N THR A 1032 4.33 19.06 44.26
CA THR A 1032 4.05 20.48 44.62
C THR A 1032 4.68 21.32 43.49
N GLY A 1033 3.98 22.02 42.60
CA GLY A 1033 3.10 23.19 42.82
C GLY A 1033 3.93 24.45 42.48
N LYS A 1034 3.48 25.50 41.80
CA LYS A 1034 2.18 26.01 41.37
C LYS A 1034 2.45 27.29 40.52
N PHE A 1035 1.55 27.61 39.56
CA PHE A 1035 1.06 28.97 39.18
C PHE A 1035 2.07 29.94 38.53
N GLU A 1036 1.77 30.82 37.57
CA GLU A 1036 0.57 31.40 36.92
C GLU A 1036 1.15 32.13 35.66
N ASP A 1037 0.68 31.99 34.41
CA ASP A 1037 -0.57 32.44 33.76
C ASP A 1037 -0.44 33.81 33.03
N LYS A 1038 -1.12 33.92 31.87
CA LYS A 1038 -1.41 35.12 30.99
C LYS A 1038 -0.34 35.59 29.99
N ALA A 1039 -0.67 36.04 28.75
CA ALA A 1039 -1.92 36.18 28.01
C ALA A 1039 -1.66 36.51 26.51
N ILE A 1040 -2.54 36.02 25.64
CA ILE A 1040 -3.32 36.70 24.57
C ILE A 1040 -2.62 37.67 23.59
N ALA A 1041 -2.56 37.23 22.33
CA ALA A 1041 -2.99 37.83 21.06
C ALA A 1041 -2.61 39.26 20.61
N THR A 1042 -2.56 39.36 19.26
CA THR A 1042 -2.77 40.50 18.33
C THR A 1042 -1.55 41.17 17.67
N ASP A 1043 -1.77 41.41 16.37
CA ASP A 1043 -1.16 42.37 15.43
C ASP A 1043 0.11 42.04 14.62
N SER A 1044 -0.08 42.05 13.29
CA SER A 1044 0.88 42.38 12.21
C SER A 1044 1.22 43.89 12.19
N PRO A 1045 2.09 44.45 11.32
CA PRO A 1045 3.12 43.93 10.38
C PRO A 1045 4.49 44.67 10.54
N GLU A 1046 5.37 44.53 9.54
CA GLU A 1046 6.54 45.38 9.18
C GLU A 1046 7.95 45.02 9.69
N ASP A 1047 8.81 44.83 8.67
CA ASP A 1047 10.16 45.36 8.48
C ASP A 1047 11.38 44.77 9.22
N ASP A 1048 12.20 44.14 8.37
CA ASP A 1048 13.59 44.51 8.07
C ASP A 1048 14.80 43.86 8.79
N TYR A 1049 15.70 43.36 7.92
CA TYR A 1049 17.15 43.19 8.01
C TYR A 1049 17.79 41.97 8.73
N ILE A 1050 18.44 41.16 7.88
CA ILE A 1050 19.79 40.57 8.01
C ILE A 1050 20.03 39.54 9.14
N ASN A 1051 20.01 38.24 8.80
CA ASN A 1051 21.20 37.42 8.46
C ASN A 1051 20.79 35.98 8.15
#